data_AF-A0A8J4SXA2-F1
#
_entry.id   AF-A0A8J4SXA2-F1
#
_cell.length_a   1.000
_cell.length_b   1.000
_cell.length_c   1.000
_cell.angle_alpha   90.00
_cell.angle_beta   90.00
_cell.angle_gamma   90.00
#
_symmetry.space_group_name_H-M   'P 1'
#
loop_
_entity.id
_entity.type
_entity.pdbx_description
1 polymer ?
#
loop_
_entity_poly.entity_id
_entity_poly.type
_entity_poly.pdbx_seq_one_letter_code
_entity_poly.pdbx_strand_id
1 'polypeptide(L)'
;MNNISITRLPGEYWWGGVINDGSSMPFGKTAYTRDLRMTDDNQASPLLLSNKGRYIWSEEPFAFHVDENGLSVFDFAGEVVVEEELNTLQGAYRHAAGTHFPPSQQVPDALVFTAPQYCTWVEMFYNPTQEKIIRYAESILANGLPPGVLIIDDNWMMDYGLWDFDKHRFPNPREMIDTLHGMGFKVMLWMCPYVSPDCTMFKELRAADLLLKGVDTAPLIRHWWNGYSAVVDYTKEEGAAWFKRQMDRLITDYGVDGFKLDAGEPILPGGADTTQPVEWTRPLRLLEDCEAYANLGVGYSLVELRMCWKLGGQGLIQRQRDKTHTWDATGLSGLIPNAIAQGLLGYAFNCPDMIGGGMDGDINSPEFHFDSELFVSLERTMPWEALGIGKVHKAFSGEEALEHCKSYPVDIIITDIRMPGISGLELIEHIKKYDKHFKSILLSGYSEWDYAQEAIRQQVDGYLLKPVDQRELADMLRQLTEVLRLEWDERGKQEKAMSMLSEHMPLFREKLLIDLLQGRKLPPKLLEEKMAYYRLPFCPSDETAICLLRIESSAEESNWMDQSLLSSAVANIAEETFSELFHVWHGRDAYEHEVFVLKVREESWLARETEPEVHRQRSLEHLAARLQQHVRHFLKSSISIVVSHWQVMAHGLRETYQDSLAILTRHLGGETDLLIRLQDALVPEKPYRVHSLYESPTMIQLFEIYQWEAIAAKWDAIFLEVTNKRMDSRETLLELYYHAMGAFSFFAHKNGLSLLEILPPELDKAAETNRFRHMHQLQHWIMSTLEQLREMTKSEWNNEQVALIRKVQQFITAHLADATLQTAADHVGLHPAYLSALFKNKASENISEYL
;
A
#
# COMPACT_ATOMS: atom_id res chain seq x y z
N MET A 1 65.68 -19.75 -27.70
CA MET A 1 64.48 -19.33 -26.96
C MET A 1 64.07 -20.52 -26.11
N ASN A 2 63.99 -20.32 -24.80
CA ASN A 2 63.50 -21.35 -23.90
C ASN A 2 61.99 -21.50 -24.09
N ASN A 3 61.48 -22.72 -24.08
CA ASN A 3 60.06 -23.02 -24.25
C ASN A 3 59.67 -24.21 -23.38
N ILE A 4 58.55 -24.11 -22.67
CA ILE A 4 57.94 -25.15 -21.85
C ILE A 4 56.52 -25.33 -22.36
N SER A 5 56.15 -26.56 -22.74
CA SER A 5 54.81 -26.90 -23.17
C SER A 5 54.15 -27.82 -22.16
N ILE A 6 52.93 -27.47 -21.75
CA ILE A 6 52.14 -28.14 -20.74
C ILE A 6 50.84 -28.59 -21.39
N THR A 7 50.64 -29.91 -21.46
CA THR A 7 49.45 -30.49 -22.07
C THR A 7 48.19 -30.11 -21.30
N ARG A 8 47.13 -29.80 -22.04
CA ARG A 8 45.82 -29.48 -21.47
C ARG A 8 45.17 -30.68 -20.79
N LEU A 9 44.70 -30.50 -19.57
CA LEU A 9 43.82 -31.47 -18.90
C LEU A 9 42.35 -31.23 -19.29
N PRO A 10 41.49 -32.27 -19.30
CA PRO A 10 40.07 -32.11 -19.66
C PRO A 10 39.34 -31.06 -18.80
N GLY A 11 38.75 -30.05 -19.45
CA GLY A 11 38.05 -28.95 -18.78
C GLY A 11 38.96 -28.01 -17.99
N GLU A 12 40.24 -27.96 -18.35
CA GLU A 12 41.20 -27.04 -17.76
C GLU A 12 41.15 -25.65 -18.40
N TYR A 13 41.32 -24.64 -17.55
CA TYR A 13 41.47 -23.24 -17.91
C TYR A 13 42.50 -22.56 -16.99
N TRP A 14 43.00 -21.40 -17.42
CA TRP A 14 44.06 -20.66 -16.73
C TRP A 14 43.67 -19.21 -16.41
N TRP A 15 44.25 -18.65 -15.35
CA TRP A 15 44.10 -17.25 -14.89
C TRP A 15 45.45 -16.66 -14.50
N GLY A 16 45.62 -15.35 -14.59
CA GLY A 16 46.79 -14.63 -14.07
C GLY A 16 47.55 -13.85 -15.14
N GLY A 17 48.77 -13.42 -14.82
CA GLY A 17 49.55 -12.53 -15.68
C GLY A 17 49.22 -11.06 -15.44
N VAL A 18 48.52 -10.43 -16.40
CA VAL A 18 48.18 -9.00 -16.39
C VAL A 18 46.74 -8.78 -15.98
N ILE A 19 46.48 -7.79 -15.11
CA ILE A 19 45.14 -7.53 -14.58
C ILE A 19 44.13 -7.12 -15.65
N ASN A 20 44.53 -6.31 -16.62
CA ASN A 20 43.64 -5.87 -17.70
C ASN A 20 43.14 -7.01 -18.61
N ASP A 21 43.75 -8.19 -18.53
CA ASP A 21 43.31 -9.37 -19.28
C ASP A 21 42.14 -10.09 -18.60
N GLY A 22 41.62 -9.58 -17.48
CA GLY A 22 40.54 -10.23 -16.71
C GLY A 22 39.34 -10.59 -17.58
N SER A 23 38.94 -9.71 -18.51
CA SER A 23 37.83 -9.95 -19.45
C SER A 23 38.09 -11.09 -20.45
N SER A 24 39.36 -11.43 -20.69
CA SER A 24 39.79 -12.56 -21.53
C SER A 24 39.93 -13.85 -20.72
N MET A 25 39.85 -13.79 -19.40
CA MET A 25 39.91 -14.95 -18.52
C MET A 25 38.53 -15.63 -18.38
N PRO A 26 38.50 -16.95 -18.19
CA PRO A 26 39.65 -17.83 -18.08
C PRO A 26 40.23 -18.20 -19.45
N PHE A 27 41.56 -18.23 -19.56
CA PHE A 27 42.26 -18.59 -20.79
C PHE A 27 42.04 -20.07 -21.14
N GLY A 28 42.00 -20.37 -22.44
CA GLY A 28 41.74 -21.71 -22.97
C GLY A 28 40.29 -21.95 -23.41
N LYS A 29 39.41 -20.92 -23.33
CA LYS A 29 38.15 -20.91 -24.09
C LYS A 29 38.40 -20.63 -25.57
N THR A 30 39.27 -19.67 -25.85
CA THR A 30 39.79 -19.29 -27.16
C THR A 30 41.31 -19.24 -27.08
N ALA A 31 41.97 -19.30 -28.23
CA ALA A 31 43.41 -19.12 -28.30
C ALA A 31 43.79 -17.72 -27.79
N TYR A 32 44.76 -17.64 -26.88
CA TYR A 32 45.18 -16.38 -26.28
C TYR A 32 46.70 -16.36 -26.11
N THR A 33 47.33 -15.24 -26.45
CA THR A 33 48.78 -15.04 -26.31
C THR A 33 49.02 -13.77 -25.53
N ARG A 34 49.92 -13.81 -24.55
CA ARG A 34 50.30 -12.64 -23.79
C ARG A 34 51.79 -12.63 -23.50
N ASP A 35 52.35 -11.42 -23.55
CA ASP A 35 53.70 -11.14 -23.11
C ASP A 35 53.65 -10.32 -21.83
N LEU A 36 54.13 -10.88 -20.71
CA LEU A 36 54.08 -10.20 -19.41
C LEU A 36 55.04 -9.01 -19.30
N ARG A 37 55.87 -8.76 -20.31
CA ARG A 37 56.65 -7.52 -20.44
C ARG A 37 55.78 -6.31 -20.77
N MET A 38 54.61 -6.55 -21.35
CA MET A 38 53.61 -5.52 -21.64
C MET A 38 52.51 -5.61 -20.59
N THR A 39 52.42 -4.63 -19.70
CA THR A 39 51.53 -4.67 -18.51
C THR A 39 50.29 -3.77 -18.62
N ASP A 40 50.14 -3.01 -19.71
CA ASP A 40 48.98 -2.15 -20.02
C ASP A 40 48.63 -1.10 -18.95
N ASP A 41 49.65 -0.52 -18.30
CA ASP A 41 49.50 0.51 -17.26
C ASP A 41 48.64 0.06 -16.07
N ASN A 42 48.70 -1.23 -15.72
CA ASN A 42 48.00 -1.82 -14.58
C ASN A 42 48.86 -2.91 -13.92
N GLN A 43 48.43 -3.46 -12.79
CA GLN A 43 49.24 -4.45 -12.08
C GLN A 43 49.44 -5.74 -12.90
N ALA A 44 50.57 -6.42 -12.65
CA ALA A 44 50.86 -7.71 -13.24
C ALA A 44 51.78 -8.54 -12.33
N SER A 45 51.66 -9.86 -12.45
CA SER A 45 52.46 -10.82 -11.70
C SER A 45 52.81 -12.00 -12.59
N PRO A 46 54.04 -12.55 -12.49
CA PRO A 46 54.49 -13.72 -13.27
C PRO A 46 53.89 -15.02 -12.72
N LEU A 47 52.58 -15.06 -12.54
CA LEU A 47 51.80 -16.18 -12.02
C LEU A 47 50.70 -16.55 -13.00
N LEU A 48 50.61 -17.84 -13.34
CA LEU A 48 49.42 -18.43 -13.95
C LEU A 48 48.88 -19.55 -13.06
N LEU A 49 47.58 -19.57 -12.85
CA LEU A 49 46.87 -20.54 -12.02
C LEU A 49 45.89 -21.35 -12.87
N SER A 50 45.80 -22.65 -12.62
CA SER A 50 44.86 -23.55 -13.29
C SER A 50 43.77 -24.04 -12.34
N ASN A 51 42.54 -24.20 -12.85
CA ASN A 51 41.45 -24.82 -12.11
C ASN A 51 41.69 -26.29 -11.75
N LYS A 52 42.72 -26.92 -12.32
CA LYS A 52 43.14 -28.30 -12.03
C LYS A 52 44.21 -28.39 -10.94
N GLY A 53 44.48 -27.30 -10.23
CA GLY A 53 45.49 -27.32 -9.18
C GLY A 53 46.91 -27.36 -9.73
N ARG A 54 47.17 -26.54 -10.75
CA ARG A 54 48.52 -26.31 -11.28
C ARG A 54 48.83 -24.83 -11.27
N TYR A 55 50.10 -24.46 -11.19
CA TYR A 55 50.51 -23.08 -11.41
C TYR A 55 51.87 -22.96 -12.07
N ILE A 56 52.09 -21.82 -12.71
CA ILE A 56 53.37 -21.38 -13.27
C ILE A 56 53.83 -20.17 -12.49
N TRP A 57 55.10 -20.15 -12.09
CA TRP A 57 55.74 -19.00 -11.49
C TRP A 57 57.11 -18.73 -12.11
N SER A 58 57.53 -17.48 -12.18
CA SER A 58 58.92 -17.09 -12.43
C SER A 58 59.25 -15.81 -11.70
N GLU A 59 60.51 -15.58 -11.34
CA GLU A 59 60.93 -14.28 -10.79
C GLU A 59 61.02 -13.18 -11.86
N GLU A 60 61.09 -13.57 -13.13
CA GLU A 60 61.16 -12.70 -14.31
C GLU A 60 59.88 -12.81 -15.15
N PRO A 61 59.54 -11.80 -15.96
CA PRO A 61 58.42 -11.92 -16.90
C PRO A 61 58.68 -13.01 -17.96
N PHE A 62 57.60 -13.62 -18.43
CA PHE A 62 57.60 -14.59 -19.52
C PHE A 62 56.46 -14.29 -20.49
N ALA A 63 56.52 -14.86 -21.70
CA ALA A 63 55.40 -14.88 -22.62
C ALA A 63 54.70 -16.24 -22.56
N PHE A 64 53.40 -16.25 -22.83
CA PHE A 64 52.64 -17.50 -22.87
C PHE A 64 51.57 -17.52 -23.96
N HIS A 65 51.20 -18.72 -24.36
CA HIS A 65 50.12 -19.01 -25.30
C HIS A 65 49.26 -20.14 -24.73
N VAL A 66 47.94 -19.96 -24.73
CA VAL A 66 46.97 -21.00 -24.34
C VAL A 66 46.03 -21.28 -25.49
N ASP A 67 45.88 -22.54 -25.86
CA ASP A 67 44.98 -23.01 -26.92
C ASP A 67 44.30 -24.35 -26.55
N GLU A 68 43.84 -25.10 -27.57
CA GLU A 68 43.27 -26.44 -27.41
C GLU A 68 44.31 -27.50 -26.99
N ASN A 69 45.59 -27.29 -27.31
CA ASN A 69 46.69 -28.21 -27.02
C ASN A 69 47.24 -28.04 -25.60
N GLY A 70 47.12 -26.83 -25.04
CA GLY A 70 47.47 -26.53 -23.66
C GLY A 70 48.13 -25.17 -23.49
N LEU A 71 49.04 -25.08 -22.54
CA LEU A 71 49.77 -23.86 -22.21
C LEU A 71 51.22 -24.00 -22.70
N SER A 72 51.69 -23.04 -23.48
CA SER A 72 53.11 -22.89 -23.83
C SER A 72 53.67 -21.64 -23.19
N VAL A 73 54.78 -21.74 -22.48
CA VAL A 73 55.51 -20.64 -21.83
C VAL A 73 56.85 -20.48 -22.54
N PHE A 74 57.14 -19.29 -23.05
CA PHE A 74 58.29 -19.02 -23.90
C PHE A 74 58.88 -17.64 -23.61
N ASP A 75 60.04 -17.35 -24.23
CA ASP A 75 60.76 -16.07 -24.11
C ASP A 75 61.04 -15.63 -22.66
N PHE A 76 61.28 -16.59 -21.78
CA PHE A 76 61.65 -16.34 -20.38
C PHE A 76 63.17 -16.32 -20.19
N ALA A 77 63.65 -15.40 -19.35
CA ALA A 77 65.07 -15.25 -18.99
C ALA A 77 65.45 -15.99 -17.70
N GLY A 78 64.51 -16.13 -16.76
CA GLY A 78 64.70 -16.78 -15.45
C GLY A 78 64.26 -18.24 -15.39
N GLU A 79 64.33 -18.84 -14.20
CA GLU A 79 63.74 -20.14 -13.93
C GLU A 79 62.21 -20.05 -13.99
N VAL A 80 61.57 -21.04 -14.61
CA VAL A 80 60.11 -21.18 -14.64
C VAL A 80 59.75 -22.40 -13.81
N VAL A 81 59.04 -22.15 -12.71
CA VAL A 81 58.51 -23.15 -11.79
C VAL A 81 57.15 -23.61 -12.31
N VAL A 82 56.98 -24.93 -12.43
CA VAL A 82 55.71 -25.57 -12.75
C VAL A 82 55.35 -26.50 -11.61
N GLU A 83 54.27 -26.19 -10.91
CA GLU A 83 53.76 -27.02 -9.82
C GLU A 83 52.44 -27.66 -10.20
N GLU A 84 52.26 -28.92 -9.83
CA GLU A 84 51.11 -29.75 -10.17
C GLU A 84 50.57 -30.50 -8.94
N GLU A 85 49.50 -31.29 -9.12
CA GLU A 85 48.90 -32.14 -8.07
C GLU A 85 48.28 -31.40 -6.86
N LEU A 86 47.96 -30.11 -7.01
CA LEU A 86 47.32 -29.30 -5.95
C LEU A 86 45.78 -29.39 -5.96
N ASN A 87 45.23 -30.26 -6.80
CA ASN A 87 43.82 -30.68 -6.95
C ASN A 87 42.81 -29.60 -7.40
N THR A 88 42.96 -28.34 -6.98
CA THR A 88 41.97 -27.27 -7.19
C THR A 88 42.63 -25.92 -7.44
N LEU A 89 41.92 -24.97 -8.05
CA LEU A 89 42.36 -23.57 -8.18
C LEU A 89 42.80 -22.98 -6.83
N GLN A 90 42.01 -23.22 -5.77
CA GLN A 90 42.31 -22.76 -4.42
C GLN A 90 43.60 -23.38 -3.87
N GLY A 91 43.82 -24.68 -4.13
CA GLY A 91 45.04 -25.39 -3.75
C GLY A 91 46.27 -24.78 -4.44
N ALA A 92 46.18 -24.55 -5.76
CA ALA A 92 47.21 -23.88 -6.54
C ALA A 92 47.53 -22.48 -5.98
N TYR A 93 46.50 -21.65 -5.77
CA TYR A 93 46.68 -20.30 -5.22
C TYR A 93 47.33 -20.32 -3.84
N ARG A 94 46.85 -21.16 -2.91
CA ARG A 94 47.38 -21.21 -1.54
C ARG A 94 48.85 -21.67 -1.52
N HIS A 95 49.22 -22.62 -2.36
CA HIS A 95 50.60 -23.08 -2.47
C HIS A 95 51.50 -21.99 -3.06
N ALA A 96 51.07 -21.38 -4.18
CA ALA A 96 51.80 -20.29 -4.82
C ALA A 96 51.98 -19.10 -3.86
N ALA A 97 50.91 -18.68 -3.18
CA ALA A 97 50.96 -17.60 -2.19
C ALA A 97 51.88 -17.95 -1.02
N GLY A 98 51.79 -19.15 -0.45
CA GLY A 98 52.64 -19.57 0.67
C GLY A 98 54.13 -19.67 0.31
N THR A 99 54.45 -19.90 -0.97
CA THR A 99 55.82 -20.12 -1.44
C THR A 99 56.46 -18.83 -1.97
N HIS A 100 55.73 -18.09 -2.81
CA HIS A 100 56.29 -17.03 -3.64
C HIS A 100 55.90 -15.62 -3.20
N PHE A 101 54.74 -15.46 -2.56
CA PHE A 101 54.22 -14.15 -2.13
C PHE A 101 53.43 -14.28 -0.81
N PRO A 102 54.10 -14.67 0.29
CA PRO A 102 53.42 -14.93 1.55
C PRO A 102 52.74 -13.65 2.08
N PRO A 103 51.53 -13.76 2.67
CA PRO A 103 50.84 -12.59 3.21
C PRO A 103 51.67 -11.91 4.29
N SER A 104 51.87 -10.59 4.17
CA SER A 104 52.67 -9.80 5.12
C SER A 104 52.01 -9.63 6.49
N GLN A 105 50.75 -10.08 6.64
CA GLN A 105 49.88 -9.85 7.80
C GLN A 105 49.55 -8.38 8.06
N GLN A 106 49.94 -7.48 7.16
CA GLN A 106 49.54 -6.09 7.18
C GLN A 106 48.25 -5.92 6.39
N VAL A 107 47.38 -5.04 6.88
CA VAL A 107 46.15 -4.65 6.21
C VAL A 107 46.14 -3.13 6.10
N PRO A 108 45.61 -2.54 5.01
CA PRO A 108 45.37 -1.11 4.94
C PRO A 108 44.43 -0.66 6.07
N ASP A 109 44.43 0.64 6.35
CA ASP A 109 43.45 1.23 7.26
C ASP A 109 42.04 0.87 6.79
N ALA A 110 41.20 0.35 7.69
CA ALA A 110 39.85 -0.07 7.35
C ALA A 110 38.99 1.06 6.77
N LEU A 111 39.32 2.32 7.07
CA LEU A 111 38.60 3.51 6.61
C LEU A 111 38.38 3.52 5.09
N VAL A 112 39.36 3.07 4.29
CA VAL A 112 39.26 3.06 2.82
C VAL A 112 38.22 2.09 2.27
N PHE A 113 37.74 1.15 3.10
CA PHE A 113 36.69 0.18 2.76
C PHE A 113 35.37 0.47 3.49
N THR A 114 35.43 1.15 4.64
CA THR A 114 34.24 1.42 5.47
C THR A 114 33.65 2.81 5.28
N ALA A 115 34.36 3.71 4.61
CA ALA A 115 33.92 5.07 4.30
C ALA A 115 34.19 5.43 2.83
N PRO A 116 33.49 6.44 2.27
CA PRO A 116 33.74 6.89 0.91
C PRO A 116 35.15 7.46 0.73
N GLN A 117 35.68 7.29 -0.48
CA GLN A 117 36.88 7.97 -0.94
C GLN A 117 36.47 9.04 -1.95
N TYR A 118 36.87 10.28 -1.69
CA TYR A 118 36.63 11.44 -2.54
C TYR A 118 37.95 11.85 -3.19
N CYS A 119 37.91 12.27 -4.45
CA CYS A 119 39.10 12.63 -5.20
C CYS A 119 38.86 13.94 -5.96
N THR A 120 39.81 14.86 -5.90
CA THR A 120 39.69 16.16 -6.59
C THR A 120 39.92 16.09 -8.10
N TRP A 121 40.29 14.92 -8.66
CA TRP A 121 40.66 14.74 -10.08
C TRP A 121 39.57 15.27 -11.03
N VAL A 122 38.37 14.68 -11.01
CA VAL A 122 37.28 15.08 -11.93
C VAL A 122 36.70 16.45 -11.56
N GLU A 123 36.67 16.78 -10.27
CA GLU A 123 36.05 18.02 -9.78
C GLU A 123 36.88 19.27 -10.10
N MET A 124 38.21 19.17 -10.04
CA MET A 124 39.11 20.33 -10.11
C MET A 124 40.18 20.21 -11.18
N PHE A 125 40.36 19.02 -11.77
CA PHE A 125 41.42 18.68 -12.73
C PHE A 125 42.74 19.33 -12.32
N TYR A 126 43.27 20.23 -13.15
CA TYR A 126 44.57 20.86 -12.96
C TYR A 126 44.56 22.11 -12.08
N ASN A 127 43.40 22.54 -11.54
CA ASN A 127 43.27 23.78 -10.77
C ASN A 127 42.72 23.62 -9.34
N PRO A 128 43.18 22.63 -8.52
CA PRO A 128 42.91 22.65 -7.08
C PRO A 128 43.53 23.86 -6.38
N THR A 129 42.82 24.40 -5.40
CA THR A 129 43.29 25.44 -4.48
C THR A 129 42.76 25.14 -3.08
N GLN A 130 43.42 25.67 -2.04
CA GLN A 130 43.00 25.46 -0.66
C GLN A 130 41.53 25.78 -0.41
N GLU A 131 41.07 26.93 -0.92
CA GLU A 131 39.68 27.37 -0.76
C GLU A 131 38.67 26.46 -1.48
N LYS A 132 39.04 25.89 -2.64
CA LYS A 132 38.16 24.97 -3.37
C LYS A 132 38.04 23.62 -2.66
N ILE A 133 39.15 23.12 -2.12
CA ILE A 133 39.16 21.83 -1.40
C ILE A 133 38.30 21.90 -0.14
N ILE A 134 38.44 22.95 0.66
CA ILE A 134 37.61 23.15 1.86
C ILE A 134 36.13 23.24 1.46
N ARG A 135 35.79 24.04 0.43
CA ARG A 135 34.41 24.15 -0.06
C ARG A 135 33.84 22.84 -0.57
N TYR A 136 34.66 22.01 -1.23
CA TYR A 136 34.24 20.70 -1.70
C TYR A 136 33.90 19.78 -0.52
N ALA A 137 34.75 19.74 0.51
CA ALA A 137 34.49 18.99 1.75
C ALA A 137 33.22 19.49 2.49
N GLU A 138 33.03 20.80 2.59
CA GLU A 138 31.81 21.39 3.16
C GLU A 138 30.56 21.00 2.37
N SER A 139 30.64 21.00 1.04
CA SER A 139 29.54 20.62 0.16
C SER A 139 29.17 19.15 0.32
N ILE A 140 30.15 18.25 0.43
CA ILE A 140 29.92 16.82 0.71
C ILE A 140 29.07 16.66 1.98
N LEU A 141 29.49 17.31 3.07
CA LEU A 141 28.78 17.23 4.35
C LEU A 141 27.40 17.90 4.30
N ALA A 142 27.28 19.05 3.63
CA ALA A 142 26.00 19.76 3.47
C ALA A 142 24.97 18.94 2.68
N ASN A 143 25.42 18.07 1.78
CA ASN A 143 24.58 17.13 1.04
C ASN A 143 24.32 15.81 1.78
N GLY A 144 24.71 15.72 3.07
CA GLY A 144 24.44 14.57 3.93
C GLY A 144 25.32 13.35 3.67
N LEU A 145 26.39 13.49 2.87
CA LEU A 145 27.38 12.43 2.68
C LEU A 145 28.36 12.41 3.87
N PRO A 146 28.76 11.23 4.37
CA PRO A 146 29.66 11.14 5.50
C PRO A 146 31.09 11.55 5.10
N PRO A 147 31.89 12.05 6.05
CA PRO A 147 33.31 12.22 5.82
C PRO A 147 33.98 10.86 5.61
N GLY A 148 35.12 10.87 4.94
CA GLY A 148 35.90 9.68 4.61
C GLY A 148 37.32 10.06 4.25
N VAL A 149 37.88 9.47 3.21
CA VAL A 149 39.21 9.84 2.70
C VAL A 149 39.05 10.87 1.59
N LEU A 150 39.72 12.01 1.69
CA LEU A 150 39.78 13.03 0.65
C LEU A 150 41.18 13.03 0.04
N ILE A 151 41.26 12.61 -1.21
CA ILE A 151 42.48 12.57 -2.02
C ILE A 151 42.58 13.91 -2.75
N ILE A 152 43.61 14.69 -2.41
CA ILE A 152 44.02 15.85 -3.19
C ILE A 152 44.87 15.32 -4.33
N ASP A 153 44.26 15.33 -5.52
CA ASP A 153 44.87 14.82 -6.74
C ASP A 153 45.88 15.83 -7.33
N ASP A 154 46.33 15.58 -8.56
CA ASP A 154 47.40 16.28 -9.27
C ASP A 154 47.42 17.82 -9.10
N ASN A 155 48.59 18.42 -9.30
CA ASN A 155 48.83 19.86 -9.29
C ASN A 155 48.65 20.53 -7.92
N TRP A 156 48.77 19.82 -6.80
CA TRP A 156 48.89 20.45 -5.48
C TRP A 156 50.30 21.04 -5.23
N MET A 157 51.32 20.52 -5.93
CA MET A 157 52.68 21.07 -5.99
C MET A 157 52.90 21.95 -7.22
N MET A 158 53.99 22.72 -7.20
CA MET A 158 54.37 23.63 -8.31
C MET A 158 54.97 22.89 -9.51
N ASP A 159 55.96 22.03 -9.25
CA ASP A 159 56.63 21.20 -10.25
C ASP A 159 56.60 19.75 -9.79
N TYR A 160 56.43 18.80 -10.72
CA TYR A 160 56.61 17.37 -10.43
C TYR A 160 57.98 17.12 -9.82
N GLY A 161 58.02 16.41 -8.70
CA GLY A 161 59.26 16.11 -8.00
C GLY A 161 59.62 17.05 -6.86
N LEU A 162 59.03 18.25 -6.77
CA LEU A 162 59.31 19.19 -5.66
C LEU A 162 58.72 18.69 -4.34
N TRP A 163 57.60 17.98 -4.40
CA TRP A 163 56.88 17.39 -3.26
C TRP A 163 56.65 18.37 -2.10
N ASP A 164 56.22 19.57 -2.45
CA ASP A 164 55.86 20.64 -1.52
C ASP A 164 54.69 21.44 -2.12
N PHE A 165 53.80 21.95 -1.28
CA PHE A 165 52.59 22.64 -1.73
C PHE A 165 52.94 23.94 -2.45
N ASP A 166 52.26 24.20 -3.57
CA ASP A 166 52.34 25.52 -4.21
C ASP A 166 51.70 26.57 -3.28
N LYS A 167 52.53 27.44 -2.71
CA LYS A 167 52.12 28.50 -1.77
C LYS A 167 51.14 29.51 -2.38
N HIS A 168 51.08 29.65 -3.70
CA HIS A 168 50.12 30.53 -4.35
C HIS A 168 48.71 29.93 -4.35
N ARG A 169 48.61 28.61 -4.45
CA ARG A 169 47.34 27.86 -4.51
C ARG A 169 46.89 27.38 -3.14
N PHE A 170 47.87 27.11 -2.27
CA PHE A 170 47.73 26.62 -0.91
C PHE A 170 48.55 27.51 0.02
N PRO A 171 48.03 28.70 0.39
CA PRO A 171 48.76 29.63 1.24
C PRO A 171 49.04 29.06 2.65
N ASN A 172 48.14 28.25 3.20
CA ASN A 172 48.25 27.64 4.52
C ASN A 172 47.84 26.14 4.48
N PRO A 173 48.64 25.26 3.86
CA PRO A 173 48.28 23.86 3.63
C PRO A 173 48.08 23.07 4.93
N ARG A 174 48.85 23.37 5.99
CA ARG A 174 48.67 22.77 7.31
C ARG A 174 47.31 23.11 7.91
N GLU A 175 46.92 24.38 7.86
CA GLU A 175 45.62 24.86 8.36
C GLU A 175 44.46 24.23 7.56
N MET A 176 44.63 24.07 6.25
CA MET A 176 43.67 23.37 5.40
C MET A 176 43.46 21.93 5.86
N ILE A 177 44.55 21.17 6.07
CA ILE A 177 44.46 19.78 6.51
C ILE A 177 43.86 19.69 7.92
N ASP A 178 44.25 20.56 8.85
CA ASP A 178 43.65 20.63 10.18
C ASP A 178 42.14 20.92 10.12
N THR A 179 41.72 21.76 9.18
CA THR A 179 40.30 22.05 8.94
C THR A 179 39.55 20.81 8.43
N LEU A 180 40.13 20.11 7.45
CA LEU A 180 39.55 18.87 6.90
C LEU A 180 39.48 17.75 7.95
N HIS A 181 40.52 17.62 8.78
CA HIS A 181 40.54 16.71 9.94
C HIS A 181 39.45 17.08 10.96
N GLY A 182 39.25 18.37 11.24
CA GLY A 182 38.18 18.87 12.09
C GLY A 182 36.78 18.55 11.56
N MET A 183 36.63 18.45 10.23
CA MET A 183 35.42 17.98 9.54
C MET A 183 35.29 16.44 9.51
N GLY A 184 36.29 15.70 10.00
CA GLY A 184 36.30 14.25 10.08
C GLY A 184 36.93 13.54 8.87
N PHE A 185 37.48 14.27 7.90
CA PHE A 185 38.16 13.66 6.75
C PHE A 185 39.58 13.21 7.10
N LYS A 186 40.05 12.18 6.41
CA LYS A 186 41.48 11.85 6.25
C LYS A 186 41.98 12.37 4.92
N VAL A 187 43.22 12.83 4.86
CA VAL A 187 43.77 13.49 3.66
C VAL A 187 44.88 12.65 3.05
N MET A 188 44.73 12.29 1.78
CA MET A 188 45.76 11.65 0.98
C MET A 188 46.25 12.61 -0.11
N LEU A 189 47.52 12.50 -0.50
CA LEU A 189 48.09 13.27 -1.62
C LEU A 189 48.44 12.36 -2.79
N TRP A 190 48.11 12.81 -4.00
CA TRP A 190 48.60 12.19 -5.23
C TRP A 190 50.10 12.45 -5.42
N MET A 191 50.85 11.42 -5.80
CA MET A 191 52.28 11.52 -6.09
C MET A 191 52.64 10.60 -7.25
N CYS A 192 53.75 10.89 -7.94
CA CYS A 192 54.25 10.08 -9.05
C CYS A 192 55.78 9.83 -8.93
N PRO A 193 56.35 8.90 -9.70
CA PRO A 193 57.77 8.52 -9.61
C PRO A 193 58.73 9.49 -10.32
N TYR A 194 58.22 10.64 -10.77
CA TYR A 194 58.90 11.47 -11.75
C TYR A 194 59.28 12.84 -11.18
N VAL A 195 60.35 13.42 -11.74
CA VAL A 195 60.84 14.75 -11.38
C VAL A 195 61.01 15.58 -12.65
N SER A 196 60.42 16.77 -12.67
CA SER A 196 60.54 17.70 -13.79
C SER A 196 62.01 18.10 -14.01
N PRO A 197 62.52 18.11 -15.26
CA PRO A 197 63.93 18.41 -15.54
C PRO A 197 64.36 19.84 -15.14
N ASP A 198 63.41 20.77 -15.08
CA ASP A 198 63.65 22.17 -14.72
C ASP A 198 63.58 22.41 -13.20
N CYS A 199 63.09 21.43 -12.42
CA CYS A 199 62.96 21.53 -10.96
C CYS A 199 64.33 21.51 -10.25
N THR A 200 64.41 22.13 -9.07
CA THR A 200 65.61 22.07 -8.21
C THR A 200 65.96 20.63 -7.80
N MET A 201 64.96 19.81 -7.51
CA MET A 201 65.14 18.41 -7.12
C MET A 201 65.83 17.58 -8.20
N PHE A 202 65.60 17.87 -9.48
CA PHE A 202 66.30 17.20 -10.58
C PHE A 202 67.82 17.42 -10.49
N LYS A 203 68.26 18.65 -10.19
CA LYS A 203 69.69 18.99 -10.08
C LYS A 203 70.34 18.25 -8.91
N GLU A 204 69.64 18.15 -7.78
CA GLU A 204 70.10 17.43 -6.59
C GLU A 204 70.22 15.92 -6.86
N LEU A 205 69.16 15.31 -7.39
CA LEU A 205 69.14 13.88 -7.71
C LEU A 205 70.18 13.52 -8.77
N ARG A 206 70.35 14.36 -9.80
CA ARG A 206 71.40 14.18 -10.82
C ARG A 206 72.79 14.26 -10.21
N ALA A 207 73.05 15.22 -9.32
CA ALA A 207 74.34 15.35 -8.65
C ALA A 207 74.64 14.17 -7.71
N ALA A 208 73.61 13.59 -7.10
CA ALA A 208 73.69 12.41 -6.24
C ALA A 208 73.67 11.07 -7.00
N ASP A 209 73.60 11.08 -8.33
CA ASP A 209 73.51 9.89 -9.17
C ASP A 209 72.23 9.04 -8.92
N LEU A 210 71.10 9.67 -8.60
CA LEU A 210 69.85 9.00 -8.22
C LEU A 210 68.76 9.03 -9.31
N LEU A 211 69.10 9.40 -10.54
CA LEU A 211 68.20 9.34 -11.69
C LEU A 211 68.56 8.13 -12.55
N LEU A 212 67.56 7.47 -13.11
CA LEU A 212 67.79 6.49 -14.17
C LEU A 212 68.48 7.18 -15.35
N LYS A 213 69.33 6.43 -16.04
CA LYS A 213 70.17 6.93 -17.14
C LYS A 213 69.92 6.13 -18.40
N GLY A 214 70.04 6.79 -19.55
CA GLY A 214 70.08 6.09 -20.84
C GLY A 214 71.48 5.65 -21.23
N VAL A 215 71.60 5.13 -22.45
CA VAL A 215 72.85 4.62 -23.06
C VAL A 215 74.01 5.62 -23.04
N ASP A 216 73.72 6.92 -23.11
CA ASP A 216 74.72 7.99 -23.13
C ASP A 216 75.11 8.47 -21.73
N THR A 217 74.64 7.79 -20.68
CA THR A 217 74.79 8.11 -19.25
C THR A 217 74.09 9.38 -18.79
N ALA A 218 73.35 10.07 -19.67
CA ALA A 218 72.52 11.21 -19.28
C ALA A 218 71.26 10.72 -18.55
N PRO A 219 70.68 11.55 -17.65
CA PRO A 219 69.40 11.24 -17.03
C PRO A 219 68.31 10.94 -18.08
N LEU A 220 67.63 9.82 -17.90
CA LEU A 220 66.56 9.37 -18.77
C LEU A 220 65.33 10.26 -18.60
N ILE A 221 64.81 10.77 -19.71
CA ILE A 221 63.55 11.50 -19.76
C ILE A 221 62.48 10.61 -20.38
N ARG A 222 61.37 10.44 -19.65
CA ARG A 222 60.18 9.71 -20.07
C ARG A 222 59.09 10.68 -20.52
N HIS A 223 58.44 10.35 -21.63
CA HIS A 223 57.14 10.87 -22.01
C HIS A 223 56.04 10.04 -21.32
N TRP A 224 55.23 10.70 -20.49
CA TRP A 224 54.10 10.12 -19.77
C TRP A 224 52.87 11.00 -20.00
N TRP A 225 51.70 10.56 -19.54
CA TRP A 225 50.43 11.23 -19.85
C TRP A 225 50.41 12.73 -19.52
N ASN A 226 51.19 13.16 -18.53
CA ASN A 226 51.26 14.55 -18.08
C ASN A 226 52.54 15.30 -18.52
N GLY A 227 53.24 14.80 -19.54
CA GLY A 227 54.36 15.49 -20.20
C GLY A 227 55.69 14.73 -20.17
N TYR A 228 56.79 15.45 -19.91
CA TYR A 228 58.15 14.90 -19.96
C TYR A 228 58.83 15.06 -18.60
N SER A 229 59.36 13.98 -18.04
CA SER A 229 60.00 14.02 -16.74
C SER A 229 61.13 13.03 -16.60
N ALA A 230 62.08 13.34 -15.73
CA ALA A 230 63.15 12.42 -15.38
C ALA A 230 62.63 11.34 -14.42
N VAL A 231 63.16 10.13 -14.54
CA VAL A 231 62.76 9.00 -13.70
C VAL A 231 63.78 8.81 -12.58
N VAL A 232 63.29 8.78 -11.34
CA VAL A 232 64.14 8.51 -10.16
C VAL A 232 64.47 7.02 -10.10
N ASP A 233 65.72 6.69 -9.77
CA ASP A 233 66.15 5.31 -9.63
C ASP A 233 65.82 4.76 -8.23
N TYR A 234 64.60 4.24 -8.05
CA TYR A 234 64.14 3.63 -6.80
C TYR A 234 64.75 2.27 -6.51
N THR A 235 65.40 1.66 -7.50
CA THR A 235 66.11 0.40 -7.28
C THR A 235 67.38 0.64 -6.47
N LYS A 236 67.84 1.89 -6.31
CA LYS A 236 68.91 2.29 -5.37
C LYS A 236 68.30 2.61 -4.02
N GLU A 237 68.91 2.09 -2.95
CA GLU A 237 68.45 2.32 -1.57
C GLU A 237 68.37 3.82 -1.23
N GLU A 238 69.34 4.61 -1.71
CA GLU A 238 69.38 6.05 -1.49
C GLU A 238 68.25 6.80 -2.22
N GLY A 239 67.86 6.33 -3.42
CA GLY A 239 66.75 6.87 -4.19
C GLY A 239 65.40 6.58 -3.53
N ALA A 240 65.19 5.32 -3.12
CA ALA A 240 64.03 4.91 -2.35
C ALA A 240 63.92 5.67 -1.01
N ALA A 241 65.03 5.76 -0.27
CA ALA A 241 65.09 6.49 0.99
C ALA A 241 64.86 8.00 0.80
N TRP A 242 65.32 8.59 -0.31
CA TRP A 242 65.04 9.99 -0.63
C TRP A 242 63.54 10.24 -0.76
N PHE A 243 62.83 9.40 -1.52
CA PHE A 243 61.39 9.59 -1.74
C PHE A 243 60.58 9.33 -0.46
N LYS A 244 60.93 8.28 0.31
CA LYS A 244 60.32 8.05 1.63
C LYS A 244 60.47 9.23 2.57
N ARG A 245 61.65 9.88 2.60
CA ARG A 245 61.83 11.12 3.38
C ARG A 245 60.90 12.26 2.94
N GLN A 246 60.55 12.34 1.66
CA GLN A 246 59.58 13.35 1.17
C GLN A 246 58.17 13.01 1.67
N MET A 247 57.75 11.76 1.57
CA MET A 247 56.47 11.29 2.12
C MET A 247 56.38 11.54 3.65
N ASP A 248 57.40 11.13 4.40
CA ASP A 248 57.46 11.32 5.85
C ASP A 248 57.44 12.80 6.26
N ARG A 249 58.07 13.66 5.44
CA ARG A 249 58.02 15.12 5.62
C ARG A 249 56.61 15.65 5.41
N LEU A 250 55.88 15.21 4.37
CA LEU A 250 54.50 15.66 4.14
C LEU A 250 53.56 15.28 5.29
N ILE A 251 53.76 14.10 5.89
CA ILE A 251 53.05 13.68 7.11
C ILE A 251 53.41 14.62 8.27
N THR A 252 54.70 14.86 8.50
CA THR A 252 55.19 15.61 9.67
C THR A 252 54.84 17.10 9.59
N ASP A 253 55.06 17.73 8.45
CA ASP A 253 54.94 19.17 8.26
C ASP A 253 53.48 19.60 8.10
N TYR A 254 52.68 18.80 7.40
CA TYR A 254 51.31 19.17 7.02
C TYR A 254 50.20 18.30 7.63
N GLY A 255 50.53 17.15 8.23
CA GLY A 255 49.52 16.25 8.79
C GLY A 255 48.82 15.36 7.75
N VAL A 256 49.45 15.13 6.59
CA VAL A 256 48.93 14.19 5.58
C VAL A 256 48.82 12.79 6.18
N ASP A 257 47.75 12.06 5.86
CA ASP A 257 47.50 10.72 6.42
C ASP A 257 47.95 9.58 5.49
N GLY A 258 48.13 9.86 4.19
CA GLY A 258 48.47 8.83 3.21
C GLY A 258 48.73 9.34 1.79
N PHE A 259 48.92 8.42 0.84
CA PHE A 259 49.36 8.75 -0.52
C PHE A 259 48.68 7.90 -1.60
N LYS A 260 48.28 8.55 -2.69
CA LYS A 260 47.91 7.91 -3.96
C LYS A 260 49.15 7.90 -4.85
N LEU A 261 49.83 6.76 -4.93
CA LEU A 261 51.03 6.55 -5.72
C LEU A 261 50.64 6.11 -7.14
N ASP A 262 50.73 7.06 -8.08
CA ASP A 262 50.24 6.91 -9.44
C ASP A 262 51.40 6.86 -10.44
N ALA A 263 51.10 6.46 -11.69
CA ALA A 263 52.10 6.07 -12.69
C ALA A 263 53.04 4.96 -12.17
N GLY A 264 54.29 4.91 -12.64
CA GLY A 264 55.26 3.88 -12.24
C GLY A 264 55.28 2.66 -13.14
N GLU A 265 54.86 2.84 -14.38
CA GLU A 265 55.00 1.85 -15.44
C GLU A 265 56.48 1.48 -15.62
N PRO A 266 56.82 0.22 -15.93
CA PRO A 266 58.21 -0.17 -16.10
C PRO A 266 58.85 0.55 -17.28
N ILE A 267 60.13 0.88 -17.13
CA ILE A 267 60.97 1.36 -18.21
C ILE A 267 61.49 0.15 -18.99
N LEU A 268 61.07 0.03 -20.26
CA LEU A 268 61.43 -1.10 -21.12
C LEU A 268 62.59 -0.74 -22.06
N PRO A 269 63.59 -1.62 -22.22
CA PRO A 269 64.63 -1.45 -23.25
C PRO A 269 64.00 -1.35 -24.64
N GLY A 270 64.26 -0.24 -25.35
CA GLY A 270 63.68 0.03 -26.67
C GLY A 270 62.24 0.57 -26.65
N GLY A 271 61.71 0.95 -25.47
CA GLY A 271 60.42 1.61 -25.34
C GLY A 271 60.36 2.97 -26.04
N ALA A 272 59.23 3.26 -26.70
CA ALA A 272 59.02 4.49 -27.48
C ALA A 272 58.67 5.71 -26.61
N ASP A 273 58.44 5.50 -25.32
CA ASP A 273 58.06 6.50 -24.33
C ASP A 273 59.27 7.15 -23.63
N THR A 274 60.48 6.89 -24.11
CA THR A 274 61.71 7.52 -23.61
C THR A 274 62.40 8.32 -24.70
N THR A 275 63.03 9.44 -24.35
CA THR A 275 63.70 10.30 -25.32
C THR A 275 65.01 9.70 -25.87
N GLN A 276 65.48 8.60 -25.27
CA GLN A 276 66.72 7.93 -25.61
C GLN A 276 66.62 6.44 -25.27
N PRO A 277 67.34 5.56 -26.00
CA PRO A 277 67.38 4.15 -25.65
C PRO A 277 67.86 3.94 -24.22
N VAL A 278 67.20 3.03 -23.52
CA VAL A 278 67.55 2.62 -22.17
C VAL A 278 68.49 1.42 -22.26
N GLU A 279 69.68 1.58 -21.67
CA GLU A 279 70.55 0.47 -21.34
C GLU A 279 70.83 0.59 -19.84
N TRP A 280 70.50 -0.46 -19.12
CA TRP A 280 70.67 -0.45 -17.68
C TRP A 280 72.15 -0.31 -17.34
N THR A 281 72.49 0.76 -16.62
CA THR A 281 73.88 1.04 -16.20
C THR A 281 74.42 0.01 -15.19
N ARG A 282 73.54 -0.84 -14.67
CA ARG A 282 73.78 -2.02 -13.81
C ARG A 282 72.85 -3.16 -14.26
N PRO A 283 73.12 -4.45 -13.97
CA PRO A 283 72.19 -5.52 -14.32
C PRO A 283 70.92 -5.39 -13.46
N LEU A 284 69.91 -4.70 -14.00
CA LEU A 284 68.56 -4.65 -13.46
C LEU A 284 67.73 -5.77 -14.07
N ARG A 285 66.94 -6.43 -13.23
CA ARG A 285 65.92 -7.37 -13.68
C ARG A 285 64.80 -6.59 -14.39
N LEU A 286 64.14 -7.22 -15.34
CA LEU A 286 63.09 -6.52 -16.09
C LEU A 286 61.93 -6.23 -15.13
N LEU A 287 61.34 -5.03 -15.22
CA LEU A 287 60.29 -4.51 -14.31
C LEU A 287 60.72 -4.28 -12.85
N GLU A 288 62.01 -4.41 -12.50
CA GLU A 288 62.50 -4.17 -11.14
C GLU A 288 62.30 -2.71 -10.68
N ASP A 289 62.32 -1.76 -11.60
CA ASP A 289 62.03 -0.36 -11.36
C ASP A 289 60.57 -0.12 -10.94
N CYS A 290 59.63 -0.80 -11.60
CA CYS A 290 58.21 -0.80 -11.24
C CYS A 290 58.00 -1.46 -9.86
N GLU A 291 58.62 -2.62 -9.63
CA GLU A 291 58.60 -3.33 -8.34
C GLU A 291 59.17 -2.45 -7.20
N ALA A 292 60.27 -1.73 -7.45
CA ALA A 292 60.91 -0.85 -6.47
C ALA A 292 60.06 0.38 -6.12
N TYR A 293 59.41 1.01 -7.11
CA TYR A 293 58.51 2.14 -6.86
C TYR A 293 57.28 1.69 -6.03
N ALA A 294 56.64 0.59 -6.42
CA ALA A 294 55.47 0.08 -5.70
C ALA A 294 55.81 -0.31 -4.24
N ASN A 295 57.02 -0.82 -3.99
CA ASN A 295 57.51 -1.12 -2.65
C ASN A 295 57.64 0.10 -1.72
N LEU A 296 57.67 1.33 -2.25
CA LEU A 296 57.72 2.54 -1.42
C LEU A 296 56.47 2.71 -0.56
N GLY A 297 55.32 2.22 -1.04
CA GLY A 297 54.05 2.26 -0.31
C GLY A 297 54.00 1.31 0.89
N VAL A 298 54.85 0.28 0.93
CA VAL A 298 54.85 -0.71 2.01
C VAL A 298 55.26 -0.04 3.32
N GLY A 299 54.42 -0.23 4.35
CA GLY A 299 54.60 0.32 5.69
C GLY A 299 53.72 1.53 6.02
N TYR A 300 52.97 2.07 5.06
CA TYR A 300 52.00 3.14 5.29
C TYR A 300 50.57 2.57 5.28
N SER A 301 49.71 3.05 6.20
CA SER A 301 48.36 2.50 6.37
C SER A 301 47.36 2.94 5.31
N LEU A 302 47.54 4.13 4.72
CA LEU A 302 46.68 4.72 3.70
C LEU A 302 47.47 4.95 2.42
N VAL A 303 47.75 3.88 1.67
CA VAL A 303 48.41 3.98 0.37
C VAL A 303 47.66 3.22 -0.70
N GLU A 304 47.40 3.94 -1.78
CA GLU A 304 46.82 3.42 -3.01
C GLU A 304 47.87 3.40 -4.13
N LEU A 305 47.91 2.33 -4.92
CA LEU A 305 48.84 2.14 -6.04
C LEU A 305 48.09 1.77 -7.32
N ARG A 306 48.37 2.48 -8.41
CA ARG A 306 47.87 2.12 -9.74
C ARG A 306 48.71 1.03 -10.41
N MET A 307 50.02 1.15 -10.34
CA MET A 307 50.94 0.28 -11.09
C MET A 307 51.78 -0.57 -10.14
N CYS A 308 51.93 -1.85 -10.48
CA CYS A 308 52.69 -2.78 -9.65
C CYS A 308 53.14 -4.01 -10.43
N TRP A 309 54.42 -4.37 -10.31
CA TRP A 309 54.92 -5.68 -10.68
C TRP A 309 55.18 -6.50 -9.41
N LYS A 310 54.61 -7.71 -9.34
CA LYS A 310 54.64 -8.57 -8.13
C LYS A 310 53.99 -7.83 -6.94
N LEU A 311 54.34 -8.12 -5.68
CA LEU A 311 53.67 -7.61 -4.45
C LEU A 311 52.30 -8.21 -4.09
N GLY A 312 51.99 -9.40 -4.59
CA GLY A 312 50.94 -10.21 -3.97
C GLY A 312 51.20 -10.40 -2.46
N GLY A 313 50.13 -10.47 -1.67
CA GLY A 313 50.22 -10.69 -0.22
C GLY A 313 50.56 -9.45 0.60
N GLN A 314 50.79 -8.28 -0.01
CA GLN A 314 51.04 -7.03 0.73
C GLN A 314 49.75 -6.32 1.13
N GLY A 315 49.83 -5.54 2.23
CA GLY A 315 48.73 -4.72 2.75
C GLY A 315 48.57 -3.39 2.00
N LEU A 316 48.53 -3.42 0.67
CA LEU A 316 48.47 -2.25 -0.21
C LEU A 316 47.15 -2.21 -0.97
N ILE A 317 46.57 -1.02 -1.12
CA ILE A 317 45.34 -0.83 -1.90
C ILE A 317 45.72 -0.74 -3.38
N GLN A 318 45.36 -1.75 -4.17
CA GLN A 318 45.68 -1.79 -5.59
C GLN A 318 44.50 -1.24 -6.39
N ARG A 319 44.66 0.00 -6.86
CA ARG A 319 43.69 0.66 -7.73
C ARG A 319 43.84 0.20 -9.17
N GLN A 320 42.77 -0.22 -9.80
CA GLN A 320 42.79 -0.52 -11.23
C GLN A 320 43.07 0.74 -12.05
N ARG A 321 43.61 0.56 -13.27
CA ARG A 321 43.68 1.63 -14.26
C ARG A 321 42.33 2.30 -14.47
N ASP A 322 42.39 3.60 -14.70
CA ASP A 322 41.25 4.48 -15.01
C ASP A 322 40.30 3.84 -16.04
N LYS A 323 39.01 3.90 -15.75
CA LYS A 323 37.92 3.33 -16.55
C LYS A 323 37.15 4.41 -17.27
N THR A 324 36.68 4.07 -18.47
CA THR A 324 35.74 4.93 -19.22
C THR A 324 34.35 4.88 -18.58
N HIS A 325 33.56 5.91 -18.84
CA HIS A 325 32.16 6.04 -18.43
C HIS A 325 31.25 5.20 -19.35
N THR A 326 31.49 3.88 -19.41
CA THR A 326 30.80 2.96 -20.32
C THR A 326 30.45 1.64 -19.64
N TRP A 327 29.48 0.92 -20.19
CA TRP A 327 29.09 -0.43 -19.73
C TRP A 327 29.98 -1.54 -20.29
N ASP A 328 30.75 -1.26 -21.34
CA ASP A 328 31.56 -2.24 -22.08
C ASP A 328 32.87 -2.58 -21.35
N ALA A 329 33.78 -3.27 -22.06
CA ALA A 329 34.99 -3.84 -21.46
C ALA A 329 36.02 -2.78 -21.03
N THR A 330 35.92 -1.54 -21.53
CA THR A 330 36.80 -0.43 -21.10
C THR A 330 36.28 0.27 -19.84
N GLY A 331 34.99 0.12 -19.54
CA GLY A 331 34.32 0.61 -18.34
C GLY A 331 33.91 -0.50 -17.37
N LEU A 332 32.63 -0.55 -17.00
CA LEU A 332 32.12 -1.37 -15.90
C LEU A 332 32.29 -2.88 -16.12
N SER A 333 32.06 -3.41 -17.33
CA SER A 333 32.15 -4.86 -17.54
C SER A 333 33.57 -5.41 -17.43
N GLY A 334 34.59 -4.57 -17.62
CA GLY A 334 35.99 -4.94 -17.38
C GLY A 334 36.41 -4.90 -15.91
N LEU A 335 35.73 -4.09 -15.08
CA LEU A 335 36.09 -3.83 -13.69
C LEU A 335 36.04 -5.08 -12.80
N ILE A 336 34.95 -5.87 -12.89
CA ILE A 336 34.79 -7.08 -12.07
C ILE A 336 35.77 -8.20 -12.47
N PRO A 337 35.90 -8.57 -13.76
CA PRO A 337 36.88 -9.59 -14.16
C PRO A 337 38.32 -9.22 -13.78
N ASN A 338 38.70 -7.95 -13.93
CA ASN A 338 40.00 -7.46 -13.52
C ASN A 338 40.18 -7.51 -12.00
N ALA A 339 39.13 -7.22 -11.22
CA ALA A 339 39.18 -7.31 -9.77
C ALA A 339 39.36 -8.76 -9.28
N ILE A 340 38.72 -9.71 -9.96
CA ILE A 340 38.90 -11.15 -9.72
C ILE A 340 40.33 -11.56 -10.05
N ALA A 341 40.89 -11.08 -11.16
CA ALA A 341 42.29 -11.31 -11.51
C ALA A 341 43.23 -10.74 -10.43
N GLN A 342 42.94 -9.56 -9.88
CA GLN A 342 43.73 -8.96 -8.78
C GLN A 342 43.76 -9.88 -7.57
N GLY A 343 42.60 -10.39 -7.14
CA GLY A 343 42.52 -11.35 -6.04
C GLY A 343 43.30 -12.65 -6.30
N LEU A 344 43.22 -13.19 -7.52
CA LEU A 344 43.94 -14.41 -7.90
C LEU A 344 45.47 -14.21 -8.00
N LEU A 345 45.94 -12.97 -8.20
CA LEU A 345 47.37 -12.64 -8.20
C LEU A 345 47.89 -12.22 -6.81
N GLY A 346 47.06 -12.31 -5.77
CA GLY A 346 47.43 -12.00 -4.39
C GLY A 346 47.23 -10.53 -3.99
N TYR A 347 46.65 -9.71 -4.86
CA TYR A 347 46.27 -8.33 -4.54
C TYR A 347 44.92 -8.33 -3.82
N ALA A 348 44.95 -8.56 -2.52
CA ALA A 348 43.75 -8.79 -1.71
C ALA A 348 42.88 -7.55 -1.49
N PHE A 349 43.47 -6.35 -1.61
CA PHE A 349 42.83 -5.07 -1.31
C PHE A 349 42.62 -4.28 -2.60
N ASN A 350 41.39 -4.29 -3.10
CA ASN A 350 41.05 -3.78 -4.41
C ASN A 350 40.46 -2.35 -4.32
N CYS A 351 40.91 -1.45 -5.20
CA CYS A 351 40.18 -0.23 -5.54
C CYS A 351 39.78 -0.30 -7.03
N PRO A 352 38.50 -0.36 -7.37
CA PRO A 352 38.06 -0.67 -8.73
C PRO A 352 38.14 0.51 -9.73
N ASP A 353 38.72 1.64 -9.31
CA ASP A 353 38.69 2.98 -9.92
C ASP A 353 37.48 3.85 -9.50
N MET A 354 37.44 5.12 -9.93
CA MET A 354 36.37 6.06 -9.63
C MET A 354 35.00 5.48 -10.00
N ILE A 355 34.03 5.62 -9.10
CA ILE A 355 32.64 5.22 -9.37
C ILE A 355 32.14 6.01 -10.57
N GLY A 356 31.60 5.31 -11.58
CA GLY A 356 31.18 5.89 -12.84
C GLY A 356 32.32 6.15 -13.84
N GLY A 357 33.57 5.81 -13.54
CA GLY A 357 34.72 6.04 -14.44
C GLY A 357 35.37 7.42 -14.26
N GLY A 358 36.66 7.48 -14.56
CA GLY A 358 37.52 8.66 -14.33
C GLY A 358 38.58 8.89 -15.40
N MET A 359 38.49 8.21 -16.54
CA MET A 359 39.48 8.29 -17.61
C MET A 359 39.61 9.70 -18.20
N ASP A 360 40.85 10.21 -18.23
CA ASP A 360 41.19 11.43 -18.95
C ASP A 360 40.90 11.30 -20.45
N GLY A 361 40.40 12.37 -21.05
CA GLY A 361 39.98 12.40 -22.44
C GLY A 361 38.58 11.84 -22.69
N ASP A 362 37.96 11.17 -21.71
CA ASP A 362 36.58 10.70 -21.79
C ASP A 362 35.63 11.72 -21.14
N ILE A 363 35.73 11.91 -19.82
CA ILE A 363 34.80 12.76 -19.05
C ILE A 363 34.92 14.26 -19.36
N ASN A 364 36.07 14.69 -19.89
CA ASN A 364 36.33 16.06 -20.33
C ASN A 364 36.22 16.23 -21.86
N SER A 365 35.76 15.20 -22.58
CA SER A 365 35.52 15.26 -24.02
C SER A 365 34.28 16.09 -24.36
N PRO A 366 34.26 16.83 -25.49
CA PRO A 366 33.04 17.41 -26.05
C PRO A 366 31.95 16.38 -26.39
N GLU A 367 32.33 15.12 -26.58
CA GLU A 367 31.45 14.00 -26.93
C GLU A 367 30.98 13.22 -25.69
N PHE A 368 31.34 13.66 -24.49
CA PHE A 368 30.96 12.98 -23.25
C PHE A 368 29.45 12.98 -23.07
N HIS A 369 28.90 11.79 -22.86
CA HIS A 369 27.49 11.57 -22.54
C HIS A 369 27.37 10.98 -21.15
N PHE A 370 26.80 11.76 -20.23
CA PHE A 370 26.59 11.32 -18.86
C PHE A 370 25.44 10.30 -18.76
N ASP A 371 25.77 9.10 -18.32
CA ASP A 371 24.87 8.03 -17.91
C ASP A 371 24.81 7.94 -16.38
N SER A 372 23.70 8.44 -15.83
CA SER A 372 23.46 8.40 -14.40
C SER A 372 23.36 6.97 -13.82
N GLU A 373 23.03 5.96 -14.62
CA GLU A 373 22.89 4.57 -14.15
C GLU A 373 24.22 3.96 -13.72
N LEU A 374 25.35 4.47 -14.23
CA LEU A 374 26.69 4.05 -13.79
C LEU A 374 27.04 4.55 -12.38
N PHE A 375 26.27 5.48 -11.81
CA PHE A 375 26.46 6.02 -10.46
C PHE A 375 25.36 5.60 -9.48
N VAL A 376 24.08 5.68 -9.90
CA VAL A 376 22.93 5.53 -9.02
C VAL A 376 21.84 4.72 -9.72
N SER A 377 21.32 3.70 -9.03
CA SER A 377 20.25 2.87 -9.59
C SER A 377 18.96 3.66 -9.80
N LEU A 378 18.21 3.33 -10.87
CA LEU A 378 16.92 3.91 -11.26
C LEU A 378 15.94 4.15 -10.08
N GLU A 379 15.89 3.21 -9.13
CA GLU A 379 15.05 3.29 -7.92
C GLU A 379 15.31 4.54 -7.06
N ARG A 380 16.50 5.13 -7.13
CA ARG A 380 16.86 6.33 -6.36
C ARG A 380 16.84 7.62 -7.17
N THR A 381 16.78 7.53 -8.50
CA THR A 381 16.90 8.70 -9.38
C THR A 381 15.54 9.30 -9.77
N MET A 382 14.46 8.50 -9.69
CA MET A 382 13.13 8.94 -10.12
C MET A 382 12.27 9.49 -8.97
N PRO A 383 11.47 10.55 -9.19
CA PRO A 383 10.57 11.10 -8.19
C PRO A 383 9.25 10.29 -8.12
N TRP A 384 9.33 9.03 -7.67
CA TRP A 384 8.23 8.05 -7.73
C TRP A 384 6.90 8.56 -7.16
N GLU A 385 6.92 9.18 -5.98
CA GLU A 385 5.71 9.73 -5.34
C GLU A 385 5.05 10.81 -6.20
N ALA A 386 5.83 11.69 -6.83
CA ALA A 386 5.32 12.74 -7.72
C ALA A 386 4.77 12.17 -9.04
N LEU A 387 5.12 10.93 -9.39
CA LEU A 387 4.59 10.17 -10.52
C LEU A 387 3.36 9.32 -10.12
N GLY A 388 2.90 9.39 -8.87
CA GLY A 388 1.76 8.61 -8.39
C GLY A 388 2.10 7.17 -7.99
N ILE A 389 3.39 6.85 -7.84
CA ILE A 389 3.88 5.51 -7.47
C ILE A 389 4.26 5.55 -5.99
N GLY A 390 3.46 4.88 -5.15
CA GLY A 390 3.63 4.93 -3.69
C GLY A 390 4.70 3.99 -3.13
N LYS A 391 5.08 2.94 -3.86
CA LYS A 391 6.07 1.97 -3.38
C LYS A 391 6.82 1.34 -4.55
N VAL A 392 8.14 1.20 -4.39
CA VAL A 392 9.04 0.56 -5.35
C VAL A 392 9.67 -0.67 -4.71
N HIS A 393 9.65 -1.79 -5.43
CA HIS A 393 10.28 -3.03 -5.04
C HIS A 393 11.45 -3.32 -6.00
N LYS A 394 12.67 -3.29 -5.48
CA LYS A 394 13.87 -3.59 -6.27
C LYS A 394 14.14 -5.10 -6.24
N ALA A 395 14.36 -5.67 -7.42
CA ALA A 395 14.85 -7.05 -7.59
C ALA A 395 16.17 -7.04 -8.36
N PHE A 396 17.10 -7.92 -8.01
CA PHE A 396 18.39 -8.10 -8.68
C PHE A 396 18.39 -9.23 -9.71
N SER A 397 17.31 -10.01 -9.77
CA SER A 397 17.09 -11.09 -10.74
C SER A 397 15.62 -11.23 -11.10
N GLY A 398 15.31 -11.90 -12.20
CA GLY A 398 13.93 -12.18 -12.56
C GLY A 398 13.26 -13.15 -11.58
N GLU A 399 14.00 -14.11 -11.00
CA GLU A 399 13.49 -15.03 -9.98
C GLU A 399 13.03 -14.29 -8.73
N GLU A 400 13.82 -13.33 -8.24
CA GLU A 400 13.45 -12.46 -7.13
C GLU A 400 12.25 -11.57 -7.48
N ALA A 401 12.19 -11.05 -8.71
CA ALA A 401 11.03 -10.29 -9.18
C ALA A 401 9.74 -11.13 -9.17
N LEU A 402 9.81 -12.42 -9.54
CA LEU A 402 8.67 -13.35 -9.44
C LEU A 402 8.24 -13.57 -7.98
N GLU A 403 9.18 -13.68 -7.05
CA GLU A 403 8.85 -13.79 -5.62
C GLU A 403 8.16 -12.54 -5.09
N HIS A 404 8.61 -11.35 -5.49
CA HIS A 404 7.95 -10.09 -5.18
C HIS A 404 6.54 -10.02 -5.76
N CYS A 405 6.36 -10.39 -7.03
CA CYS A 405 5.03 -10.38 -7.67
C CYS A 405 4.06 -11.42 -7.09
N LYS A 406 4.56 -12.44 -6.37
CA LYS A 406 3.71 -13.37 -5.59
C LYS A 406 3.36 -12.83 -4.21
N SER A 407 4.22 -11.98 -3.65
CA SER A 407 4.11 -11.47 -2.28
C SER A 407 3.38 -10.14 -2.20
N TYR A 408 3.42 -9.36 -3.29
CA TYR A 408 2.87 -8.02 -3.37
C TYR A 408 2.03 -7.87 -4.66
N PRO A 409 0.92 -7.13 -4.61
CA PRO A 409 0.26 -6.67 -5.84
C PRO A 409 1.16 -5.64 -6.52
N VAL A 410 1.54 -5.88 -7.77
CA VAL A 410 2.45 -5.03 -8.55
C VAL A 410 1.73 -4.51 -9.78
N ASP A 411 1.59 -3.19 -9.88
CA ASP A 411 0.84 -2.55 -10.96
C ASP A 411 1.69 -2.22 -12.19
N ILE A 412 2.97 -1.93 -11.98
CA ILE A 412 3.93 -1.61 -13.03
C ILE A 412 5.21 -2.40 -12.80
N ILE A 413 5.71 -3.05 -13.85
CA ILE A 413 6.98 -3.76 -13.87
C ILE A 413 7.93 -3.05 -14.84
N ILE A 414 9.11 -2.69 -14.37
CA ILE A 414 10.21 -2.20 -15.20
C ILE A 414 11.31 -3.24 -15.14
N THR A 415 11.75 -3.77 -16.28
CA THR A 415 12.74 -4.85 -16.30
C THR A 415 13.68 -4.75 -17.49
N ASP A 416 14.94 -5.18 -17.30
CA ASP A 416 15.90 -5.31 -18.40
C ASP A 416 15.53 -6.49 -19.28
N ILE A 417 15.71 -6.35 -20.59
CA ILE A 417 15.49 -7.44 -21.54
C ILE A 417 16.47 -8.59 -21.29
N ARG A 418 17.76 -8.29 -21.09
CA ARG A 418 18.78 -9.32 -20.86
C ARG A 418 19.19 -9.33 -19.39
N MET A 419 18.85 -10.43 -18.71
CA MET A 419 19.28 -10.70 -17.34
C MET A 419 19.82 -12.13 -17.26
N PRO A 420 20.75 -12.44 -16.34
CA PRO A 420 21.14 -13.81 -16.03
C PRO A 420 19.93 -14.62 -15.52
N GLY A 421 19.84 -15.89 -15.92
CA GLY A 421 18.69 -16.74 -15.57
C GLY A 421 17.53 -16.49 -16.52
N ILE A 422 16.44 -15.89 -16.02
CA ILE A 422 15.27 -15.55 -16.83
C ILE A 422 15.39 -14.12 -17.41
N SER A 423 15.10 -13.99 -18.70
CA SER A 423 15.05 -12.69 -19.39
C SER A 423 13.84 -11.85 -18.95
N GLY A 424 13.87 -10.54 -19.20
CA GLY A 424 12.73 -9.65 -18.91
C GLY A 424 11.45 -10.04 -19.66
N LEU A 425 11.59 -10.55 -20.89
CA LEU A 425 10.48 -11.06 -21.69
C LEU A 425 9.88 -12.33 -21.06
N GLU A 426 10.72 -13.29 -20.67
CA GLU A 426 10.27 -14.51 -19.99
C GLU A 426 9.65 -14.20 -18.62
N LEU A 427 10.17 -13.23 -17.88
CA LEU A 427 9.59 -12.75 -16.63
C LEU A 427 8.15 -12.26 -16.83
N ILE A 428 7.94 -11.37 -17.81
CA ILE A 428 6.60 -10.84 -18.14
C ILE A 428 5.66 -11.98 -18.54
N GLU A 429 6.12 -12.93 -19.37
CA GLU A 429 5.32 -14.09 -19.76
C GLU A 429 4.91 -14.95 -18.55
N HIS A 430 5.83 -15.19 -17.60
CA HIS A 430 5.54 -15.94 -16.39
C HIS A 430 4.48 -15.27 -15.54
N ILE A 431 4.55 -13.95 -15.36
CA ILE A 431 3.59 -13.19 -14.55
C ILE A 431 2.22 -13.19 -15.21
N LYS A 432 2.15 -13.00 -16.53
CA LYS A 432 0.90 -13.04 -17.32
C LYS A 432 0.11 -14.34 -17.21
N LYS A 433 0.73 -15.45 -16.77
CA LYS A 433 0.05 -16.74 -16.54
C LYS A 433 -0.89 -16.70 -15.33
N TYR A 434 -0.64 -15.85 -14.32
CA TYR A 434 -1.44 -15.80 -13.10
C TYR A 434 -1.99 -14.40 -12.77
N ASP A 435 -1.37 -13.32 -13.24
CA ASP A 435 -1.94 -11.98 -13.18
C ASP A 435 -1.80 -11.25 -14.51
N LYS A 436 -2.90 -10.67 -14.98
CA LYS A 436 -2.97 -9.91 -16.24
C LYS A 436 -3.14 -8.40 -16.02
N HIS A 437 -3.20 -7.96 -14.77
CA HIS A 437 -3.58 -6.60 -14.40
C HIS A 437 -2.38 -5.79 -13.94
N PHE A 438 -1.32 -5.82 -14.74
CA PHE A 438 -0.13 -5.01 -14.55
C PHE A 438 0.29 -4.41 -15.90
N LYS A 439 1.05 -3.32 -15.86
CA LYS A 439 1.72 -2.72 -17.02
C LYS A 439 3.21 -3.07 -16.99
N SER A 440 3.86 -3.17 -18.14
CA SER A 440 5.28 -3.51 -18.21
C SER A 440 6.07 -2.59 -19.14
N ILE A 441 7.23 -2.13 -18.68
CA ILE A 441 8.24 -1.39 -19.44
C ILE A 441 9.52 -2.24 -19.55
N LEU A 442 10.01 -2.44 -20.77
CA LEU A 442 11.29 -3.10 -21.03
C LEU A 442 12.41 -2.09 -21.23
N LEU A 443 13.57 -2.35 -20.62
CA LEU A 443 14.80 -1.58 -20.81
C LEU A 443 15.79 -2.39 -21.65
N SER A 444 16.42 -1.80 -22.66
CA SER A 444 17.35 -2.50 -23.55
C SER A 444 18.67 -1.76 -23.74
N GLY A 445 19.80 -2.43 -23.54
CA GLY A 445 21.13 -1.92 -23.88
C GLY A 445 21.49 -1.96 -25.38
N TYR A 446 20.67 -2.60 -26.22
CA TYR A 446 20.93 -2.73 -27.65
C TYR A 446 19.72 -2.30 -28.49
N SER A 447 19.96 -1.54 -29.56
CA SER A 447 18.98 -1.20 -30.60
C SER A 447 18.72 -2.37 -31.56
N GLU A 448 18.70 -3.60 -31.05
CA GLU A 448 18.45 -4.79 -31.84
C GLU A 448 16.96 -4.88 -32.18
N TRP A 449 16.65 -4.80 -33.48
CA TRP A 449 15.30 -4.80 -34.04
C TRP A 449 14.46 -6.02 -33.62
N ASP A 450 15.12 -7.16 -33.39
CA ASP A 450 14.47 -8.42 -33.01
C ASP A 450 13.80 -8.34 -31.63
N TYR A 451 14.40 -7.64 -30.66
CA TYR A 451 13.80 -7.48 -29.33
C TYR A 451 12.61 -6.52 -29.35
N ALA A 452 12.66 -5.47 -30.16
CA ALA A 452 11.53 -4.56 -30.32
C ALA A 452 10.31 -5.30 -30.91
N GLN A 453 10.53 -6.20 -31.88
CA GLN A 453 9.45 -7.04 -32.41
C GLN A 453 8.88 -8.00 -31.35
N GLU A 454 9.72 -8.64 -30.55
CA GLU A 454 9.27 -9.60 -29.55
C GLU A 454 8.53 -8.90 -28.38
N ALA A 455 8.99 -7.71 -27.98
CA ALA A 455 8.31 -6.85 -27.02
C ALA A 455 6.87 -6.50 -27.48
N ILE A 456 6.70 -6.17 -28.76
CA ILE A 456 5.37 -5.92 -29.35
C ILE A 456 4.51 -7.19 -29.32
N ARG A 457 5.07 -8.36 -29.65
CA ARG A 457 4.34 -9.64 -29.59
C ARG A 457 3.88 -9.99 -28.18
N GLN A 458 4.75 -9.75 -27.20
CA GLN A 458 4.46 -9.94 -25.78
C GLN A 458 3.55 -8.86 -25.20
N GLN A 459 3.08 -7.88 -26.00
CA GLN A 459 2.21 -6.78 -25.58
C GLN A 459 2.73 -6.08 -24.32
N VAL A 460 4.00 -5.65 -24.35
CA VAL A 460 4.52 -4.76 -23.31
C VAL A 460 4.01 -3.34 -23.56
N ASP A 461 3.77 -2.60 -22.48
CA ASP A 461 3.22 -1.25 -22.55
C ASP A 461 4.29 -0.18 -22.85
N GLY A 462 5.57 -0.51 -22.62
CA GLY A 462 6.69 0.40 -22.83
C GLY A 462 7.99 -0.30 -23.23
N TYR A 463 8.82 0.40 -23.99
CA TYR A 463 10.17 -0.02 -24.37
C TYR A 463 11.09 1.21 -24.38
N LEU A 464 12.21 1.14 -23.66
CA LEU A 464 13.20 2.21 -23.56
C LEU A 464 14.61 1.67 -23.81
N LEU A 465 15.44 2.49 -24.45
CA LEU A 465 16.86 2.19 -24.64
C LEU A 465 17.66 2.67 -23.43
N LYS A 466 18.71 1.92 -23.07
CA LYS A 466 19.72 2.35 -22.10
C LYS A 466 20.80 3.17 -22.81
N PRO A 467 21.33 4.24 -22.19
CA PRO A 467 20.98 4.75 -20.85
C PRO A 467 19.55 5.32 -20.82
N VAL A 468 18.81 5.04 -19.73
CA VAL A 468 17.41 5.42 -19.63
C VAL A 468 17.28 6.93 -19.47
N ASP A 469 16.68 7.62 -20.45
CA ASP A 469 16.33 9.05 -20.28
C ASP A 469 15.20 9.15 -19.24
N GLN A 470 15.52 9.75 -18.10
CA GLN A 470 14.60 9.92 -16.97
C GLN A 470 13.33 10.68 -17.36
N ARG A 471 13.40 11.59 -18.34
CA ARG A 471 12.21 12.32 -18.83
C ARG A 471 11.31 11.41 -19.63
N GLU A 472 11.87 10.60 -20.52
CA GLU A 472 11.10 9.65 -21.33
C GLU A 472 10.43 8.59 -20.45
N LEU A 473 11.16 8.05 -19.47
CA LEU A 473 10.60 7.14 -18.48
C LEU A 473 9.50 7.82 -17.64
N ALA A 474 9.73 9.05 -17.16
CA ALA A 474 8.74 9.78 -16.38
C ALA A 474 7.44 10.01 -17.17
N ASP A 475 7.54 10.40 -18.44
CA ASP A 475 6.38 10.63 -19.30
C ASP A 475 5.61 9.33 -19.54
N MET A 476 6.31 8.22 -19.79
CA MET A 476 5.71 6.89 -19.94
C MET A 476 5.02 6.45 -18.66
N LEU A 477 5.66 6.59 -17.51
CA LEU A 477 5.06 6.25 -16.21
C LEU A 477 3.81 7.10 -15.92
N ARG A 478 3.82 8.41 -16.22
CA ARG A 478 2.63 9.25 -16.09
C ARG A 478 1.47 8.71 -16.91
N GLN A 479 1.72 8.33 -18.17
CA GLN A 479 0.69 7.74 -19.03
C GLN A 479 0.15 6.43 -18.45
N LEU A 480 1.02 5.52 -18.02
CA LEU A 480 0.61 4.22 -17.47
C LEU A 480 -0.15 4.36 -16.14
N THR A 481 0.28 5.26 -15.26
CA THR A 481 -0.43 5.52 -13.98
C THR A 481 -1.83 6.07 -14.21
N GLU A 482 -2.05 6.91 -15.23
CA GLU A 482 -3.38 7.40 -15.57
C GLU A 482 -4.27 6.28 -16.14
N VAL A 483 -3.70 5.41 -16.99
CA VAL A 483 -4.42 4.22 -17.49
C VAL A 483 -4.84 3.31 -16.34
N LEU A 484 -3.93 2.99 -15.42
CA LEU A 484 -4.21 2.15 -14.25
C LEU A 484 -5.27 2.78 -13.33
N ARG A 485 -5.20 4.11 -13.12
CA ARG A 485 -6.20 4.84 -12.34
C ARG A 485 -7.59 4.70 -12.93
N LEU A 486 -7.74 4.83 -14.25
CA LEU A 486 -9.02 4.66 -14.93
C LEU A 486 -9.55 3.22 -14.80
N GLU A 487 -8.68 2.22 -14.96
CA GLU A 487 -9.01 0.79 -14.79
C GLU A 487 -9.49 0.48 -13.36
N TRP A 488 -8.86 1.07 -12.34
CA TRP A 488 -9.28 0.95 -10.94
C TRP A 488 -10.60 1.65 -10.66
N ASP A 489 -10.82 2.85 -11.20
CA ASP A 489 -12.08 3.58 -11.02
C ASP A 489 -13.27 2.81 -11.62
N GLU A 490 -13.10 2.15 -12.77
CA GLU A 490 -14.14 1.29 -13.35
C GLU A 490 -14.42 0.06 -12.48
N ARG A 491 -13.37 -0.61 -11.98
CA ARG A 491 -13.53 -1.74 -11.06
C ARG A 491 -14.22 -1.34 -9.76
N GLY A 492 -13.81 -0.23 -9.16
CA GLY A 492 -14.42 0.28 -7.93
C GLY A 492 -15.91 0.62 -8.10
N LYS A 493 -16.33 1.06 -9.29
CA LYS A 493 -17.76 1.26 -9.62
C LYS A 493 -18.52 -0.07 -9.70
N GLN A 494 -17.93 -1.11 -10.29
CA GLN A 494 -18.55 -2.44 -10.37
C GLN A 494 -18.66 -3.12 -9.00
N GLU A 495 -17.61 -3.04 -8.17
CA GLU A 495 -17.61 -3.61 -6.82
C GLU A 495 -18.61 -2.91 -5.90
N LYS A 496 -18.68 -1.57 -5.94
CA LYS A 496 -19.71 -0.80 -5.21
C LYS A 496 -21.12 -1.16 -5.65
N ALA A 497 -21.35 -1.37 -6.94
CA ALA A 497 -22.66 -1.81 -7.45
C ALA A 497 -23.03 -3.20 -6.93
N MET A 498 -22.06 -4.13 -6.88
CA MET A 498 -22.28 -5.49 -6.36
C MET A 498 -22.51 -5.50 -4.84
N SER A 499 -21.78 -4.65 -4.09
CA SER A 499 -21.93 -4.47 -2.65
C SER A 499 -23.30 -3.90 -2.30
N MET A 500 -23.76 -2.86 -3.00
CA MET A 500 -25.10 -2.30 -2.82
C MET A 500 -26.20 -3.34 -3.12
N LEU A 501 -26.01 -4.18 -4.13
CA LEU A 501 -26.98 -5.24 -4.46
C LEU A 501 -27.10 -6.27 -3.32
N SER A 502 -25.98 -6.66 -2.71
CA SER A 502 -25.93 -7.61 -1.59
C SER A 502 -26.55 -7.04 -0.32
N GLU A 503 -26.30 -5.76 -0.02
CA GLU A 503 -26.84 -5.08 1.16
C GLU A 503 -28.37 -4.99 1.14
N HIS A 504 -28.97 -4.85 -0.06
CA HIS A 504 -30.42 -4.77 -0.22
C HIS A 504 -31.12 -6.13 -0.44
N MET A 505 -30.39 -7.25 -0.54
CA MET A 505 -31.01 -8.58 -0.75
C MET A 505 -32.02 -9.02 0.33
N PRO A 506 -31.79 -8.79 1.64
CA PRO A 506 -32.76 -9.16 2.68
C PRO A 506 -34.14 -8.52 2.46
N LEU A 507 -34.17 -7.24 2.07
CA LEU A 507 -35.41 -6.50 1.79
C LEU A 507 -36.19 -7.09 0.60
N PHE A 508 -35.49 -7.55 -0.45
CA PHE A 508 -36.16 -8.19 -1.59
C PHE A 508 -36.75 -9.56 -1.25
N ARG A 509 -36.08 -10.33 -0.38
CA ARG A 509 -36.56 -11.63 0.12
C ARG A 509 -37.79 -11.46 1.00
N GLU A 510 -37.75 -10.53 1.94
CA GLU A 510 -38.89 -10.19 2.80
C GLU A 510 -40.07 -9.72 1.94
N LYS A 511 -39.84 -8.78 1.02
CA LYS A 511 -40.89 -8.28 0.12
C LYS A 511 -41.54 -9.39 -0.71
N LEU A 512 -40.75 -10.32 -1.24
CA LEU A 512 -41.29 -11.46 -1.98
C LEU A 512 -42.17 -12.35 -1.09
N LEU A 513 -41.78 -12.62 0.16
CA LEU A 513 -42.57 -13.40 1.10
C LEU A 513 -43.91 -12.72 1.37
N ILE A 514 -43.89 -11.44 1.72
CA ILE A 514 -45.12 -10.68 2.04
C ILE A 514 -46.05 -10.62 0.84
N ASP A 515 -45.51 -10.40 -0.37
CA ASP A 515 -46.30 -10.46 -1.61
C ASP A 515 -47.02 -11.81 -1.77
N LEU A 516 -46.35 -12.92 -1.48
CA LEU A 516 -46.93 -14.27 -1.57
C LEU A 516 -48.02 -14.49 -0.50
N LEU A 517 -47.78 -14.07 0.74
CA LEU A 517 -48.75 -14.17 1.84
C LEU A 517 -50.00 -13.31 1.61
N GLN A 518 -49.86 -12.15 0.96
CA GLN A 518 -50.97 -11.29 0.56
C GLN A 518 -51.71 -11.81 -0.69
N GLY A 519 -51.21 -12.88 -1.31
CA GLY A 519 -51.87 -13.56 -2.41
C GLY A 519 -51.50 -13.08 -3.81
N ARG A 520 -50.33 -12.46 -3.97
CA ARG A 520 -49.76 -12.15 -5.28
C ARG A 520 -49.48 -13.45 -6.02
N LYS A 521 -50.29 -13.76 -7.04
CA LYS A 521 -50.10 -14.93 -7.89
C LYS A 521 -48.96 -14.68 -8.88
N LEU A 522 -47.84 -15.36 -8.70
CA LEU A 522 -46.74 -15.43 -9.67
C LEU A 522 -46.81 -16.77 -10.41
N PRO A 523 -46.58 -16.80 -11.74
CA PRO A 523 -46.39 -18.07 -12.45
C PRO A 523 -45.26 -18.89 -11.80
N PRO A 524 -45.39 -20.23 -11.66
CA PRO A 524 -44.41 -21.06 -10.95
C PRO A 524 -42.96 -20.86 -11.43
N LYS A 525 -42.77 -20.77 -12.75
CA LYS A 525 -41.45 -20.53 -13.36
C LYS A 525 -40.86 -19.17 -12.99
N LEU A 526 -41.68 -18.12 -12.96
CA LEU A 526 -41.24 -16.78 -12.58
C LEU A 526 -40.92 -16.70 -11.08
N LEU A 527 -41.68 -17.43 -10.24
CA LEU A 527 -41.39 -17.53 -8.82
C LEU A 527 -40.05 -18.25 -8.59
N GLU A 528 -39.81 -19.36 -9.30
CA GLU A 528 -38.55 -20.09 -9.27
C GLU A 528 -37.35 -19.24 -9.73
N GLU A 529 -37.49 -18.51 -10.84
CA GLU A 529 -36.47 -17.56 -11.34
C GLU A 529 -36.15 -16.47 -10.30
N LYS A 530 -37.18 -15.91 -9.64
CA LYS A 530 -37.00 -14.92 -8.58
C LYS A 530 -36.35 -15.49 -7.33
N MET A 531 -36.74 -16.69 -6.91
CA MET A 531 -36.13 -17.39 -5.78
C MET A 531 -34.64 -17.69 -6.03
N ALA A 532 -34.31 -18.13 -7.24
CA ALA A 532 -32.94 -18.35 -7.67
C ALA A 532 -32.14 -17.03 -7.72
N TYR A 533 -32.71 -15.97 -8.28
CA TYR A 533 -32.09 -14.64 -8.34
C TYR A 533 -31.83 -14.06 -6.94
N TYR A 534 -32.76 -14.24 -6.00
CA TYR A 534 -32.60 -13.83 -4.59
C TYR A 534 -31.80 -14.84 -3.74
N ARG A 535 -31.29 -15.93 -4.34
CA ARG A 535 -30.54 -17.00 -3.65
C ARG A 535 -31.29 -17.57 -2.43
N LEU A 536 -32.60 -17.79 -2.56
CA LEU A 536 -33.42 -18.42 -1.53
C LEU A 536 -33.30 -19.95 -1.63
N PRO A 537 -33.09 -20.69 -0.53
CA PRO A 537 -33.01 -22.16 -0.53
C PRO A 537 -34.39 -22.83 -0.61
N PHE A 538 -35.32 -22.25 -1.36
CA PHE A 538 -36.72 -22.65 -1.47
C PHE A 538 -37.11 -22.78 -2.95
N CYS A 539 -38.00 -23.73 -3.22
CA CYS A 539 -38.60 -24.02 -4.51
C CYS A 539 -40.13 -24.05 -4.36
N PRO A 540 -40.90 -23.68 -5.39
CA PRO A 540 -42.37 -23.66 -5.31
C PRO A 540 -43.00 -25.01 -4.94
N SER A 541 -42.34 -26.12 -5.25
CA SER A 541 -42.79 -27.48 -4.96
C SER A 541 -42.43 -28.00 -3.58
N ASP A 542 -41.68 -27.23 -2.78
CA ASP A 542 -41.26 -27.67 -1.44
C ASP A 542 -42.44 -27.80 -0.49
N GLU A 543 -42.39 -28.80 0.39
CA GLU A 543 -43.24 -28.87 1.57
C GLU A 543 -42.73 -27.90 2.64
N THR A 544 -43.59 -26.99 3.07
CA THR A 544 -43.28 -25.97 4.06
C THR A 544 -44.33 -25.93 5.17
N ALA A 545 -43.92 -25.43 6.32
CA ALA A 545 -44.82 -25.05 7.42
C ALA A 545 -44.64 -23.56 7.74
N ILE A 546 -45.66 -22.96 8.35
CA ILE A 546 -45.65 -21.59 8.85
C ILE A 546 -45.63 -21.62 10.37
N CYS A 547 -44.71 -20.85 10.94
CA CYS A 547 -44.72 -20.49 12.35
C CYS A 547 -45.02 -18.99 12.43
N LEU A 548 -46.21 -18.63 12.92
CA LEU A 548 -46.67 -17.26 13.05
C LEU A 548 -46.54 -16.80 14.51
N LEU A 549 -45.82 -15.71 14.73
CA LEU A 549 -45.45 -15.23 16.06
C LEU A 549 -46.06 -13.85 16.35
N ARG A 550 -46.65 -13.71 17.55
CA ARG A 550 -47.05 -12.44 18.14
C ARG A 550 -46.20 -12.16 19.38
N ILE A 551 -45.55 -11.01 19.41
CA ILE A 551 -44.83 -10.53 20.61
C ILE A 551 -45.83 -9.84 21.53
N GLU A 552 -45.92 -10.30 22.77
CA GLU A 552 -46.82 -9.72 23.77
C GLU A 552 -46.17 -8.47 24.36
N SER A 553 -46.88 -7.33 24.29
CA SER A 553 -46.45 -6.08 24.93
C SER A 553 -47.12 -5.93 26.28
N SER A 554 -46.36 -5.54 27.30
CA SER A 554 -46.94 -5.07 28.56
C SER A 554 -47.53 -3.66 28.34
N ALA A 555 -48.59 -3.33 29.09
CA ALA A 555 -49.27 -2.03 28.97
C ALA A 555 -48.40 -0.84 29.43
N GLU A 556 -47.23 -1.07 30.01
CA GLU A 556 -46.35 -0.05 30.61
C GLU A 556 -45.21 0.41 29.68
N GLU A 557 -44.93 -0.27 28.57
CA GLU A 557 -43.77 0.01 27.70
C GLU A 557 -44.15 0.78 26.44
N SER A 558 -44.29 2.10 26.58
CA SER A 558 -44.60 3.04 25.48
C SER A 558 -43.34 3.64 24.84
N ASN A 559 -42.46 2.81 24.28
CA ASN A 559 -41.35 3.29 23.47
C ASN A 559 -41.22 2.49 22.16
N TRP A 560 -41.57 3.12 21.04
CA TRP A 560 -41.57 2.51 19.70
C TRP A 560 -40.17 2.02 19.26
N MET A 561 -39.13 2.66 19.75
CA MET A 561 -37.73 2.34 19.45
C MET A 561 -37.28 1.04 20.14
N ASP A 562 -37.89 0.70 21.29
CA ASP A 562 -37.63 -0.56 22.01
C ASP A 562 -38.38 -1.76 21.40
N GLN A 563 -39.58 -1.55 20.81
CA GLN A 563 -40.34 -2.63 20.18
C GLN A 563 -39.71 -3.15 18.88
N SER A 564 -39.14 -2.27 18.04
CA SER A 564 -38.43 -2.70 16.82
C SER A 564 -37.16 -3.49 17.12
N LEU A 565 -36.42 -3.09 18.18
CA LEU A 565 -35.26 -3.81 18.68
C LEU A 565 -35.64 -5.17 19.26
N LEU A 566 -36.71 -5.23 20.06
CA LEU A 566 -37.24 -6.47 20.62
C LEU A 566 -37.67 -7.44 19.52
N SER A 567 -38.38 -6.95 18.51
CA SER A 567 -38.82 -7.75 17.38
C SER A 567 -37.64 -8.28 16.55
N SER A 568 -36.60 -7.46 16.31
CA SER A 568 -35.37 -7.91 15.67
C SER A 568 -34.64 -8.99 16.49
N ALA A 569 -34.61 -8.84 17.82
CA ALA A 569 -34.00 -9.84 18.71
C ALA A 569 -34.80 -11.15 18.72
N VAL A 570 -36.13 -11.10 18.75
CA VAL A 570 -36.99 -12.29 18.63
C VAL A 570 -36.78 -12.98 17.29
N ALA A 571 -36.69 -12.24 16.18
CA ALA A 571 -36.42 -12.81 14.87
C ALA A 571 -35.07 -13.54 14.81
N ASN A 572 -34.00 -12.95 15.38
CA ASN A 572 -32.69 -13.60 15.44
C ASN A 572 -32.72 -14.90 16.27
N ILE A 573 -33.37 -14.89 17.44
CA ILE A 573 -33.50 -16.09 18.29
C ILE A 573 -34.31 -17.16 17.56
N ALA A 574 -35.36 -16.77 16.83
CA ALA A 574 -36.18 -17.68 16.03
C ALA A 574 -35.38 -18.29 14.88
N GLU A 575 -34.66 -17.48 14.12
CA GLU A 575 -33.79 -17.95 13.02
C GLU A 575 -32.73 -18.93 13.54
N GLU A 576 -32.06 -18.62 14.65
CA GLU A 576 -31.08 -19.51 15.27
C GLU A 576 -31.74 -20.82 15.76
N THR A 577 -32.89 -20.72 16.42
CA THR A 577 -33.62 -21.87 16.97
C THR A 577 -34.10 -22.82 15.88
N PHE A 578 -34.65 -22.31 14.78
CA PHE A 578 -35.18 -23.11 13.68
C PHE A 578 -34.09 -23.58 12.70
N SER A 579 -33.01 -22.82 12.53
CA SER A 579 -31.92 -23.15 11.60
C SER A 579 -31.18 -24.46 11.92
N GLU A 580 -31.36 -25.00 13.13
CA GLU A 580 -30.84 -26.31 13.52
C GLU A 580 -31.36 -27.44 12.61
N LEU A 581 -32.65 -27.40 12.24
CA LEU A 581 -33.31 -28.46 11.46
C LEU A 581 -33.94 -27.95 10.15
N PHE A 582 -34.14 -26.63 10.00
CA PHE A 582 -34.92 -26.05 8.91
C PHE A 582 -34.20 -24.89 8.20
N HIS A 583 -34.40 -24.78 6.88
CA HIS A 583 -34.20 -23.54 6.16
C HIS A 583 -35.33 -22.60 6.58
N VAL A 584 -34.95 -21.38 6.94
CA VAL A 584 -35.86 -20.37 7.47
C VAL A 584 -35.99 -19.25 6.45
N TRP A 585 -37.22 -18.87 6.12
CA TRP A 585 -37.52 -17.64 5.39
C TRP A 585 -38.44 -16.78 6.24
N HIS A 586 -37.87 -15.69 6.70
CA HIS A 586 -38.49 -14.74 7.62
C HIS A 586 -39.05 -13.52 6.89
N GLY A 587 -40.13 -12.96 7.43
CA GLY A 587 -40.62 -11.62 7.10
C GLY A 587 -41.68 -11.16 8.09
N ARG A 588 -41.92 -9.85 8.15
CA ARG A 588 -42.94 -9.26 9.04
C ARG A 588 -44.20 -8.85 8.28
N ASP A 589 -45.36 -9.28 8.78
CA ASP A 589 -46.64 -8.94 8.14
C ASP A 589 -47.10 -7.51 8.45
N ALA A 590 -48.20 -7.09 7.81
CA ALA A 590 -48.80 -5.76 8.01
C ALA A 590 -49.45 -5.56 9.41
N TYR A 591 -49.58 -6.63 10.20
CA TYR A 591 -50.12 -6.62 11.55
C TYR A 591 -49.03 -6.70 12.62
N GLU A 592 -47.76 -6.58 12.22
CA GLU A 592 -46.55 -6.71 13.06
C GLU A 592 -46.34 -8.10 13.66
N HIS A 593 -46.87 -9.15 13.03
CA HIS A 593 -46.51 -10.53 13.37
C HIS A 593 -45.24 -10.95 12.63
N GLU A 594 -44.42 -11.74 13.30
CA GLU A 594 -43.26 -12.38 12.69
C GLU A 594 -43.68 -13.67 12.00
N VAL A 595 -43.39 -13.80 10.71
CA VAL A 595 -43.75 -14.97 9.90
C VAL A 595 -42.50 -15.74 9.54
N PHE A 596 -42.46 -17.02 9.89
CA PHE A 596 -41.37 -17.92 9.50
C PHE A 596 -41.91 -19.05 8.63
N VAL A 597 -41.43 -19.10 7.39
CA VAL A 597 -41.67 -20.23 6.48
C VAL A 597 -40.49 -21.19 6.60
N LEU A 598 -40.79 -22.44 6.91
CA LEU A 598 -39.81 -23.45 7.27
C LEU A 598 -39.81 -24.58 6.25
N LYS A 599 -38.61 -24.98 5.81
CA LYS A 599 -38.35 -26.16 4.95
C LYS A 599 -37.29 -27.02 5.62
N VAL A 600 -37.36 -28.34 5.55
CA VAL A 600 -36.32 -29.24 6.09
C VAL A 600 -34.95 -28.99 5.45
N ARG A 601 -33.88 -28.87 6.28
CA ARG A 601 -32.48 -28.94 5.82
C ARG A 601 -32.07 -30.40 5.70
N GLU A 602 -31.72 -30.84 4.48
CA GLU A 602 -31.16 -32.15 4.10
C GLU A 602 -31.84 -33.41 4.70
N GLU A 603 -32.23 -34.37 3.85
CA GLU A 603 -33.00 -35.56 4.24
C GLU A 603 -32.28 -36.57 5.17
N SER A 604 -31.13 -36.24 5.76
CA SER A 604 -30.31 -37.19 6.53
C SER A 604 -30.84 -37.54 7.93
N TRP A 605 -31.53 -36.60 8.61
CA TRP A 605 -32.07 -36.82 9.95
C TRP A 605 -33.47 -37.43 9.92
N LEU A 606 -34.32 -36.99 8.99
CA LEU A 606 -35.68 -37.54 8.80
C LEU A 606 -35.67 -38.97 8.22
N ALA A 607 -34.70 -39.30 7.37
CA ALA A 607 -34.61 -40.64 6.76
C ALA A 607 -34.34 -41.77 7.76
N ARG A 608 -34.00 -41.45 9.02
CA ARG A 608 -33.73 -42.44 10.08
C ARG A 608 -34.95 -42.76 10.95
N GLU A 609 -36.07 -42.06 10.75
CA GLU A 609 -37.27 -42.18 11.59
C GLU A 609 -38.34 -43.07 10.95
N THR A 610 -39.10 -43.79 11.77
CA THR A 610 -40.15 -44.72 11.30
C THR A 610 -41.41 -44.02 10.79
N GLU A 611 -41.68 -42.79 11.24
CA GLU A 611 -42.81 -41.96 10.83
C GLU A 611 -42.35 -40.52 10.56
N PRO A 612 -41.65 -40.27 9.44
CA PRO A 612 -40.96 -38.99 9.20
C PRO A 612 -41.90 -37.78 9.24
N GLU A 613 -43.15 -37.90 8.78
CA GLU A 613 -44.13 -36.80 8.82
C GLU A 613 -44.50 -36.41 10.27
N VAL A 614 -44.73 -37.40 11.14
CA VAL A 614 -45.07 -37.19 12.55
C VAL A 614 -43.88 -36.61 13.31
N HIS A 615 -42.67 -37.13 13.05
CA HIS A 615 -41.44 -36.65 13.66
C HIS A 615 -41.11 -35.23 13.21
N ARG A 616 -41.32 -34.90 11.94
CA ARG A 616 -41.16 -33.54 11.41
C ARG A 616 -42.08 -32.56 12.13
N GLN A 617 -43.35 -32.89 12.29
CA GLN A 617 -44.32 -32.03 12.99
C GLN A 617 -43.95 -31.86 14.47
N ARG A 618 -43.62 -32.94 15.18
CA ARG A 618 -43.19 -32.88 16.59
C ARG A 618 -41.93 -32.05 16.78
N SER A 619 -40.98 -32.14 15.85
CA SER A 619 -39.73 -31.38 15.92
C SER A 619 -39.99 -29.89 15.77
N LEU A 620 -40.87 -29.49 14.84
CA LEU A 620 -41.30 -28.10 14.70
C LEU A 620 -41.96 -27.58 15.99
N GLU A 621 -42.88 -28.33 16.56
CA GLU A 621 -43.56 -27.96 17.81
C GLU A 621 -42.60 -27.86 18.99
N HIS A 622 -41.63 -28.77 19.07
CA HIS A 622 -40.59 -28.75 20.10
C HIS A 622 -39.71 -27.51 19.97
N LEU A 623 -39.28 -27.14 18.75
CA LEU A 623 -38.51 -25.93 18.51
C LEU A 623 -39.32 -24.66 18.77
N ALA A 624 -40.61 -24.65 18.45
CA ALA A 624 -41.51 -23.54 18.78
C ALA A 624 -41.63 -23.34 20.31
N ALA A 625 -41.82 -24.42 21.07
CA ALA A 625 -41.82 -24.37 22.54
C ALA A 625 -40.46 -23.88 23.10
N ARG A 626 -39.35 -24.34 22.51
CA ARG A 626 -38.00 -23.91 22.88
C ARG A 626 -37.79 -22.41 22.61
N LEU A 627 -38.27 -21.91 21.47
CA LEU A 627 -38.25 -20.50 21.10
C LEU A 627 -39.01 -19.65 22.14
N GLN A 628 -40.22 -20.07 22.52
CA GLN A 628 -41.01 -19.40 23.56
C GLN A 628 -40.25 -19.34 24.89
N GLN A 629 -39.60 -20.44 25.30
CA GLN A 629 -38.78 -20.47 26.50
C GLN A 629 -37.54 -19.56 26.40
N HIS A 630 -36.86 -19.54 25.25
CA HIS A 630 -35.69 -18.68 25.02
C HIS A 630 -36.06 -17.20 25.09
N VAL A 631 -37.14 -16.78 24.44
CA VAL A 631 -37.60 -15.38 24.49
C VAL A 631 -37.96 -14.98 25.93
N ARG A 632 -38.65 -15.84 26.68
CA ARG A 632 -38.94 -15.61 28.10
C ARG A 632 -37.68 -15.50 28.95
N HIS A 633 -36.69 -16.36 28.72
CA HIS A 633 -35.48 -16.39 29.54
C HIS A 633 -34.56 -15.20 29.24
N PHE A 634 -34.27 -14.93 27.96
CA PHE A 634 -33.27 -13.96 27.53
C PHE A 634 -33.83 -12.55 27.38
N LEU A 635 -35.03 -12.40 26.82
CA LEU A 635 -35.62 -11.08 26.53
C LEU A 635 -36.63 -10.63 27.59
N LYS A 636 -36.94 -11.48 28.58
CA LYS A 636 -37.96 -11.23 29.63
C LYS A 636 -39.34 -10.85 29.07
N SER A 637 -39.62 -11.22 27.82
CA SER A 637 -40.89 -11.00 27.12
C SER A 637 -41.58 -12.34 26.88
N SER A 638 -42.87 -12.31 26.57
CA SER A 638 -43.65 -13.49 26.20
C SER A 638 -44.08 -13.40 24.74
N ILE A 639 -44.13 -14.55 24.06
CA ILE A 639 -44.60 -14.65 22.68
C ILE A 639 -45.72 -15.69 22.59
N SER A 640 -46.69 -15.43 21.72
CA SER A 640 -47.68 -16.41 21.31
C SER A 640 -47.34 -16.92 19.92
N ILE A 641 -47.42 -18.23 19.74
CA ILE A 641 -46.98 -18.94 18.54
C ILE A 641 -48.13 -19.79 17.99
N VAL A 642 -48.41 -19.65 16.70
CA VAL A 642 -49.23 -20.61 15.94
C VAL A 642 -48.33 -21.42 15.03
N VAL A 643 -48.43 -22.75 15.15
CA VAL A 643 -47.72 -23.71 14.30
C VAL A 643 -48.72 -24.36 13.34
N SER A 644 -48.45 -24.26 12.04
CA SER A 644 -49.28 -24.89 11.02
C SER A 644 -48.98 -26.38 10.82
N HIS A 645 -49.83 -27.04 10.03
CA HIS A 645 -49.47 -28.28 9.33
C HIS A 645 -48.43 -28.02 8.23
N TRP A 646 -47.93 -29.07 7.58
CA TRP A 646 -47.07 -28.98 6.41
C TRP A 646 -47.90 -28.98 5.13
N GLN A 647 -47.52 -28.14 4.16
CA GLN A 647 -48.21 -28.02 2.87
C GLN A 647 -47.24 -27.71 1.73
N VAL A 648 -47.64 -27.98 0.48
CA VAL A 648 -46.87 -27.55 -0.70
C VAL A 648 -46.93 -26.02 -0.82
N MET A 649 -45.77 -25.38 -0.87
CA MET A 649 -45.63 -23.92 -0.83
C MET A 649 -46.48 -23.20 -1.89
N ALA A 650 -46.43 -23.65 -3.15
CA ALA A 650 -47.15 -23.00 -4.25
C ALA A 650 -48.69 -23.05 -4.12
N HIS A 651 -49.24 -23.94 -3.29
CA HIS A 651 -50.68 -24.23 -3.26
C HIS A 651 -51.36 -23.98 -1.91
N GLY A 652 -50.60 -23.86 -0.82
CA GLY A 652 -51.20 -23.71 0.51
C GLY A 652 -50.61 -22.62 1.39
N LEU A 653 -49.55 -21.91 0.96
CA LEU A 653 -48.87 -20.93 1.82
C LEU A 653 -49.80 -19.79 2.28
N ARG A 654 -50.62 -19.25 1.38
CA ARG A 654 -51.54 -18.14 1.69
C ARG A 654 -52.65 -18.61 2.63
N GLU A 655 -53.33 -19.69 2.27
CA GLU A 655 -54.46 -20.24 3.00
C GLU A 655 -54.03 -20.58 4.43
N THR A 656 -52.90 -21.27 4.57
CA THR A 656 -52.31 -21.62 5.88
C THR A 656 -51.98 -20.38 6.72
N TYR A 657 -51.44 -19.33 6.09
CA TYR A 657 -51.17 -18.06 6.77
C TYR A 657 -52.46 -17.38 7.23
N GLN A 658 -53.50 -17.33 6.39
CA GLN A 658 -54.79 -16.74 6.72
C GLN A 658 -55.47 -17.47 7.89
N ASP A 659 -55.43 -18.80 7.90
CA ASP A 659 -55.99 -19.61 8.98
C ASP A 659 -55.20 -19.39 10.28
N SER A 660 -53.86 -19.33 10.21
CA SER A 660 -53.00 -19.07 11.36
C SER A 660 -53.23 -17.67 11.95
N LEU A 661 -53.38 -16.67 11.09
CA LEU A 661 -53.69 -15.30 11.49
C LEU A 661 -55.08 -15.20 12.11
N ALA A 662 -56.07 -15.93 11.58
CA ALA A 662 -57.41 -15.96 12.14
C ALA A 662 -57.42 -16.51 13.58
N ILE A 663 -56.59 -17.51 13.88
CA ILE A 663 -56.41 -18.03 15.24
C ILE A 663 -55.78 -16.97 16.16
N LEU A 664 -54.64 -16.39 15.79
CA LEU A 664 -53.98 -15.36 16.62
C LEU A 664 -54.88 -14.15 16.86
N THR A 665 -55.71 -13.80 15.88
CA THR A 665 -56.67 -12.69 15.98
C THR A 665 -57.84 -12.99 16.92
N ARG A 666 -58.22 -14.27 17.10
CA ARG A 666 -59.29 -14.66 18.04
C ARG A 666 -58.85 -14.54 19.49
N HIS A 667 -57.59 -14.85 19.79
CA HIS A 667 -57.01 -14.74 21.14
C HIS A 667 -56.43 -13.34 21.42
N LEU A 668 -57.10 -12.28 20.94
CA LEU A 668 -56.80 -10.89 21.27
C LEU A 668 -57.66 -10.49 22.49
N GLY A 669 -57.07 -10.54 23.69
CA GLY A 669 -57.73 -10.16 24.94
C GLY A 669 -57.52 -11.19 26.05
N GLY A 670 -56.56 -10.94 26.95
CA GLY A 670 -56.36 -11.67 28.21
C GLY A 670 -55.47 -12.92 28.16
N GLU A 671 -55.48 -13.68 27.06
CA GLU A 671 -54.65 -14.89 26.92
C GLU A 671 -53.30 -14.58 26.24
N THR A 672 -52.21 -14.76 27.00
CA THR A 672 -50.82 -14.53 26.55
C THR A 672 -50.00 -15.82 26.66
N ASP A 673 -48.83 -15.86 26.01
CA ASP A 673 -47.88 -16.98 26.08
C ASP A 673 -48.45 -18.31 25.52
N LEU A 674 -49.24 -18.22 24.44
CA LEU A 674 -49.93 -19.37 23.85
C LEU A 674 -49.06 -20.11 22.83
N LEU A 675 -49.14 -21.45 22.81
CA LEU A 675 -48.63 -22.29 21.71
C LEU A 675 -49.80 -23.09 21.14
N ILE A 676 -50.25 -22.74 19.93
CA ILE A 676 -51.46 -23.30 19.33
C ILE A 676 -51.10 -24.05 18.05
N ARG A 677 -51.63 -25.28 17.91
CA ARG A 677 -51.60 -26.01 16.65
C ARG A 677 -52.80 -25.62 15.80
N LEU A 678 -52.57 -25.27 14.54
CA LEU A 678 -53.61 -24.84 13.59
C LEU A 678 -54.78 -25.84 13.51
N GLN A 679 -54.48 -27.14 13.55
CA GLN A 679 -55.45 -28.23 13.45
C GLN A 679 -56.36 -28.41 14.68
N ASP A 680 -56.01 -27.84 15.83
CA ASP A 680 -56.74 -28.01 17.09
C ASP A 680 -57.73 -26.85 17.35
N ALA A 681 -57.80 -25.85 16.47
CA ALA A 681 -58.64 -24.66 16.66
C ALA A 681 -60.13 -24.90 16.33
N LEU A 682 -61.01 -24.70 17.32
CA LEU A 682 -62.46 -24.88 17.21
C LEU A 682 -63.18 -23.76 16.40
N VAL A 683 -64.36 -24.10 15.86
CA VAL A 683 -65.29 -23.24 15.08
C VAL A 683 -65.94 -22.14 15.97
N PRO A 684 -66.25 -20.91 15.47
CA PRO A 684 -66.66 -19.78 16.33
C PRO A 684 -68.02 -19.93 17.03
N GLU A 685 -68.14 -19.38 18.25
CA GLU A 685 -69.43 -19.02 18.90
C GLU A 685 -69.98 -17.70 18.32
N LYS A 686 -71.31 -17.48 18.42
CA LYS A 686 -72.01 -16.29 17.86
C LYS A 686 -71.59 -14.98 18.55
N PRO A 687 -71.48 -13.85 17.82
CA PRO A 687 -71.11 -12.55 18.40
C PRO A 687 -72.20 -12.00 19.34
N TYR A 688 -71.76 -11.36 20.43
CA TYR A 688 -72.61 -10.74 21.44
C TYR A 688 -72.92 -9.27 21.08
N ARG A 689 -74.16 -8.80 21.35
CA ARG A 689 -74.61 -7.42 21.07
C ARG A 689 -74.50 -6.51 22.30
N VAL A 690 -73.74 -5.41 22.22
CA VAL A 690 -73.67 -4.40 23.29
C VAL A 690 -74.96 -3.59 23.32
N HIS A 691 -75.83 -3.83 24.32
CA HIS A 691 -77.19 -3.26 24.32
C HIS A 691 -77.17 -1.75 24.61
N SER A 692 -76.29 -1.28 25.50
CA SER A 692 -76.22 0.12 25.91
C SER A 692 -75.85 1.10 24.77
N LEU A 693 -75.27 0.61 23.67
CA LEU A 693 -75.01 1.41 22.46
C LEU A 693 -76.30 1.95 21.83
N TYR A 694 -77.37 1.14 21.83
CA TYR A 694 -78.59 1.40 21.08
C TYR A 694 -79.72 2.02 21.91
N GLU A 695 -79.55 2.13 23.22
CA GLU A 695 -80.55 2.71 24.12
C GLU A 695 -80.69 4.23 23.91
N SER A 696 -81.92 4.74 23.93
CA SER A 696 -82.20 6.18 23.89
C SER A 696 -82.00 6.83 25.27
N PRO A 697 -81.47 8.06 25.34
CA PRO A 697 -81.02 8.90 24.23
C PRO A 697 -79.72 8.36 23.59
N THR A 698 -79.69 8.36 22.25
CA THR A 698 -78.53 7.90 21.47
C THR A 698 -77.37 8.90 21.58
N MET A 699 -76.15 8.45 21.27
CA MET A 699 -74.96 9.31 21.33
C MET A 699 -75.13 10.57 20.46
N ILE A 700 -75.69 10.41 19.26
CA ILE A 700 -75.99 11.50 18.33
C ILE A 700 -76.98 12.50 18.95
N GLN A 701 -78.08 12.02 19.55
CA GLN A 701 -79.07 12.90 20.19
C GLN A 701 -78.47 13.70 21.35
N LEU A 702 -77.58 13.09 22.15
CA LEU A 702 -76.92 13.77 23.24
C LEU A 702 -75.94 14.86 22.75
N PHE A 703 -75.19 14.57 21.68
CA PHE A 703 -74.36 15.56 20.99
C PHE A 703 -75.18 16.68 20.35
N GLU A 704 -76.40 16.40 19.86
CA GLU A 704 -77.24 17.42 19.25
C GLU A 704 -77.64 18.55 20.22
N ILE A 705 -77.86 18.20 21.49
CA ILE A 705 -78.30 19.12 22.54
C ILE A 705 -77.17 19.53 23.50
N TYR A 706 -75.91 19.20 23.17
CA TYR A 706 -74.70 19.52 23.95
C TYR A 706 -74.76 19.07 25.44
N GLN A 707 -75.39 17.92 25.73
CA GLN A 707 -75.44 17.39 27.10
C GLN A 707 -74.18 16.58 27.45
N TRP A 708 -73.06 17.28 27.67
CA TRP A 708 -71.74 16.68 27.92
C TRP A 708 -71.68 15.67 29.08
N GLU A 709 -72.36 15.95 30.18
CA GLU A 709 -72.41 15.04 31.35
C GLU A 709 -73.13 13.72 31.02
N ALA A 710 -74.20 13.80 30.23
CA ALA A 710 -74.94 12.62 29.78
C ALA A 710 -74.17 11.80 28.73
N ILE A 711 -73.38 12.47 27.88
CA ILE A 711 -72.49 11.81 26.90
C ILE A 711 -71.43 10.97 27.61
N ALA A 712 -70.75 11.55 28.60
CA ALA A 712 -69.75 10.84 29.40
C ALA A 712 -70.36 9.64 30.14
N ALA A 713 -71.49 9.86 30.83
CA ALA A 713 -72.18 8.80 31.56
C ALA A 713 -72.63 7.62 30.66
N LYS A 714 -73.03 7.89 29.40
CA LYS A 714 -73.41 6.85 28.45
C LYS A 714 -72.21 6.00 28.02
N TRP A 715 -71.05 6.61 27.78
CA TRP A 715 -69.83 5.87 27.49
C TRP A 715 -69.36 5.03 28.68
N ASP A 716 -69.41 5.56 29.90
CA ASP A 716 -69.09 4.80 31.10
C ASP A 716 -70.00 3.56 31.26
N ALA A 717 -71.30 3.70 30.99
CA ALA A 717 -72.24 2.58 31.00
C ALA A 717 -71.91 1.51 29.94
N ILE A 718 -71.53 1.93 28.73
CA ILE A 718 -71.10 1.03 27.66
C ILE A 718 -69.83 0.26 28.05
N PHE A 719 -68.81 0.94 28.58
CA PHE A 719 -67.58 0.29 29.03
C PHE A 719 -67.82 -0.65 30.21
N LEU A 720 -68.72 -0.28 31.13
CA LEU A 720 -69.10 -1.12 32.26
C LEU A 720 -69.85 -2.39 31.81
N GLU A 721 -70.75 -2.30 30.82
CA GLU A 721 -71.43 -3.48 30.24
C GLU A 721 -70.40 -4.46 29.66
N VAL A 722 -69.46 -3.94 28.86
CA VAL A 722 -68.45 -4.75 28.15
C VAL A 722 -67.46 -5.39 29.11
N THR A 723 -67.02 -4.64 30.14
CA THR A 723 -66.09 -5.13 31.17
C THR A 723 -66.73 -6.20 32.04
N ASN A 724 -67.97 -5.98 32.52
CA ASN A 724 -68.66 -6.93 33.41
C ASN A 724 -68.97 -8.26 32.73
N LYS A 725 -69.19 -8.26 31.40
CA LYS A 725 -69.49 -9.46 30.63
C LYS A 725 -68.24 -10.16 30.07
N ARG A 726 -67.02 -9.65 30.36
CA ARG A 726 -65.74 -10.14 29.83
C ARG A 726 -65.73 -10.26 28.30
N MET A 727 -66.11 -9.17 27.63
CA MET A 727 -66.27 -9.15 26.16
C MET A 727 -65.30 -8.18 25.50
N ASP A 728 -64.03 -8.30 25.84
CA ASP A 728 -62.92 -7.54 25.30
C ASP A 728 -62.42 -8.11 23.96
N SER A 729 -63.31 -8.70 23.17
CA SER A 729 -62.97 -9.22 21.84
C SER A 729 -62.61 -8.10 20.87
N ARG A 730 -61.79 -8.42 19.85
CA ARG A 730 -61.48 -7.50 18.75
C ARG A 730 -62.74 -6.98 18.04
N GLU A 731 -63.74 -7.84 17.86
CA GLU A 731 -64.99 -7.45 17.22
C GLU A 731 -65.72 -6.38 18.04
N THR A 732 -65.78 -6.55 19.36
CA THR A 732 -66.37 -5.56 20.29
C THR A 732 -65.57 -4.26 20.31
N LEU A 733 -64.23 -4.31 20.30
CA LEU A 733 -63.38 -3.11 20.21
C LEU A 733 -63.64 -2.31 18.92
N LEU A 734 -63.72 -2.98 17.78
CA LEU A 734 -64.03 -2.35 16.50
C LEU A 734 -65.44 -1.76 16.49
N GLU A 735 -66.43 -2.48 17.01
CA GLU A 735 -67.81 -2.02 17.09
C GLU A 735 -67.92 -0.70 17.88
N LEU A 736 -67.28 -0.63 19.05
CA LEU A 736 -67.25 0.57 19.89
C LEU A 736 -66.50 1.73 19.22
N TYR A 737 -65.37 1.45 18.58
CA TYR A 737 -64.60 2.45 17.84
C TYR A 737 -65.41 3.09 16.71
N TYR A 738 -66.07 2.29 15.87
CA TYR A 738 -66.88 2.82 14.77
C TYR A 738 -68.08 3.62 15.28
N HIS A 739 -68.69 3.21 16.40
CA HIS A 739 -69.75 4.00 17.05
C HIS A 739 -69.26 5.35 17.57
N ALA A 740 -68.08 5.39 18.22
CA ALA A 740 -67.47 6.62 18.68
C ALA A 740 -67.10 7.56 17.53
N MET A 741 -66.43 7.03 16.51
CA MET A 741 -66.05 7.79 15.32
C MET A 741 -67.26 8.37 14.59
N GLY A 742 -68.33 7.59 14.45
CA GLY A 742 -69.59 8.07 13.87
C GLY A 742 -70.19 9.24 14.65
N ALA A 743 -70.18 9.17 15.99
CA ALA A 743 -70.68 10.23 16.84
C ALA A 743 -69.80 11.51 16.79
N PHE A 744 -68.48 11.36 16.81
CA PHE A 744 -67.54 12.48 16.69
C PHE A 744 -67.61 13.14 15.31
N SER A 745 -67.70 12.35 14.24
CA SER A 745 -67.85 12.87 12.88
C SER A 745 -69.16 13.63 12.69
N PHE A 746 -70.25 13.15 13.29
CA PHE A 746 -71.51 13.88 13.30
C PHE A 746 -71.36 15.24 14.00
N PHE A 747 -70.73 15.26 15.17
CA PHE A 747 -70.51 16.50 15.92
C PHE A 747 -69.62 17.49 15.15
N ALA A 748 -68.51 17.01 14.57
CA ALA A 748 -67.59 17.80 13.77
C ALA A 748 -68.32 18.53 12.63
N HIS A 749 -69.03 17.75 11.80
CA HIS A 749 -69.73 18.25 10.64
C HIS A 749 -70.84 19.23 11.02
N LYS A 750 -71.59 18.96 12.10
CA LYS A 750 -72.64 19.85 12.59
C LYS A 750 -72.10 21.22 13.00
N ASN A 751 -70.90 21.28 13.57
CA ASN A 751 -70.29 22.53 14.06
C ASN A 751 -69.33 23.17 13.05
N GLY A 752 -69.26 22.66 11.80
CA GLY A 752 -68.35 23.19 10.78
C GLY A 752 -66.87 22.95 11.05
N LEU A 753 -66.54 22.03 11.96
CA LEU A 753 -65.17 21.66 12.32
C LEU A 753 -64.62 20.61 11.35
N SER A 754 -63.32 20.68 11.07
CA SER A 754 -62.65 19.62 10.32
C SER A 754 -62.52 18.38 11.19
N LEU A 755 -62.80 17.20 10.62
CA LEU A 755 -62.56 15.95 11.32
C LEU A 755 -61.07 15.81 11.70
N LEU A 756 -60.16 16.32 10.87
CA LEU A 756 -58.72 16.33 11.14
C LEU A 756 -58.30 17.24 12.30
N GLU A 757 -59.13 18.21 12.70
CA GLU A 757 -58.86 19.08 13.86
C GLU A 757 -59.29 18.42 15.19
N ILE A 758 -60.18 17.44 15.11
CA ILE A 758 -60.71 16.68 16.26
C ILE A 758 -59.92 15.39 16.46
N LEU A 759 -59.32 14.90 15.39
CA LEU A 759 -58.53 13.69 15.37
C LEU A 759 -57.08 13.97 15.80
N PRO A 760 -56.47 13.11 16.64
CA PRO A 760 -55.05 13.25 16.98
C PRO A 760 -54.15 13.26 15.72
N PRO A 761 -53.04 14.01 15.71
CA PRO A 761 -52.13 14.12 14.55
C PRO A 761 -51.56 12.77 14.06
N GLU A 762 -51.62 11.72 14.87
CA GLU A 762 -51.05 10.40 14.54
C GLU A 762 -51.87 9.56 13.55
N LEU A 763 -52.96 10.09 12.96
CA LEU A 763 -53.83 9.32 12.06
C LEU A 763 -53.28 9.06 10.65
N ASP A 764 -52.08 9.56 10.35
CA ASP A 764 -51.54 9.58 8.98
C ASP A 764 -50.68 8.35 8.61
N LYS A 765 -50.70 7.25 9.38
CA LYS A 765 -49.92 6.03 9.04
C LYS A 765 -50.66 4.72 9.36
N ALA A 766 -51.14 4.09 8.28
CA ALA A 766 -51.42 2.66 8.06
C ALA A 766 -52.10 1.81 9.18
N ALA A 767 -53.25 1.23 8.80
CA ALA A 767 -54.08 0.24 9.49
C ALA A 767 -54.91 0.76 10.69
N GLU A 768 -56.00 1.45 10.37
CA GLU A 768 -57.10 1.84 11.29
C GLU A 768 -57.60 0.72 12.22
N THR A 769 -57.32 -0.55 11.89
CA THR A 769 -57.88 -1.75 12.52
C THR A 769 -57.07 -2.33 13.69
N ASN A 770 -55.91 -1.76 14.05
CA ASN A 770 -55.04 -2.28 15.13
C ASN A 770 -54.62 -1.24 16.19
N ARG A 771 -55.15 -0.01 16.18
CA ARG A 771 -54.76 1.08 17.11
C ARG A 771 -54.98 0.73 18.58
N PHE A 772 -56.07 0.02 18.89
CA PHE A 772 -56.44 -0.33 20.25
C PHE A 772 -56.30 -1.84 20.43
N ARG A 773 -55.24 -2.27 21.13
CA ARG A 773 -55.00 -3.68 21.52
C ARG A 773 -55.76 -4.06 22.78
N HIS A 774 -56.17 -3.07 23.57
CA HIS A 774 -56.90 -3.26 24.83
C HIS A 774 -58.05 -2.25 25.00
N MET A 775 -59.10 -2.67 25.70
CA MET A 775 -60.28 -1.84 26.01
C MET A 775 -59.93 -0.52 26.70
N HIS A 776 -58.95 -0.53 27.61
CA HIS A 776 -58.53 0.68 28.32
C HIS A 776 -57.98 1.76 27.39
N GLN A 777 -57.31 1.38 26.29
CA GLN A 777 -56.75 2.32 25.32
C GLN A 777 -57.86 3.00 24.54
N LEU A 778 -58.87 2.23 24.13
CA LEU A 778 -60.05 2.75 23.45
C LEU A 778 -60.85 3.69 24.37
N GLN A 779 -61.05 3.30 25.64
CA GLN A 779 -61.73 4.12 26.64
C GLN A 779 -61.00 5.45 26.87
N HIS A 780 -59.69 5.42 27.09
CA HIS A 780 -58.91 6.64 27.28
C HIS A 780 -59.00 7.57 26.06
N TRP A 781 -58.88 7.03 24.85
CA TRP A 781 -59.02 7.81 23.61
C TRP A 781 -60.40 8.48 23.53
N ILE A 782 -61.49 7.72 23.65
CA ILE A 782 -62.86 8.24 23.60
C ILE A 782 -63.06 9.37 24.62
N MET A 783 -62.65 9.16 25.87
CA MET A 783 -62.83 10.16 26.93
C MET A 783 -61.98 11.41 26.70
N SER A 784 -60.74 11.26 26.22
CA SER A 784 -59.88 12.40 25.91
C SER A 784 -60.41 13.24 24.73
N THR A 785 -60.93 12.59 23.68
CA THR A 785 -61.55 13.29 22.54
C THR A 785 -62.83 14.02 22.95
N LEU A 786 -63.65 13.42 23.84
CA LEU A 786 -64.82 14.10 24.39
C LEU A 786 -64.47 15.39 25.14
N GLU A 787 -63.37 15.38 25.91
CA GLU A 787 -62.91 16.57 26.63
C GLU A 787 -62.40 17.66 25.68
N GLN A 788 -61.68 17.29 24.62
CA GLN A 788 -61.26 18.22 23.56
C GLN A 788 -62.46 18.86 22.86
N LEU A 789 -63.45 18.06 22.45
CA LEU A 789 -64.68 18.55 21.82
C LEU A 789 -65.44 19.53 22.74
N ARG A 790 -65.46 19.26 24.05
CA ARG A 790 -66.06 20.15 25.05
C ARG A 790 -65.32 21.49 25.14
N GLU A 791 -63.99 21.49 25.15
CA GLU A 791 -63.21 22.73 25.21
C GLU A 791 -63.31 23.56 23.93
N MET A 792 -63.35 22.94 22.75
CA MET A 792 -63.51 23.64 21.46
C MET A 792 -64.80 24.48 21.45
N THR A 793 -65.92 23.93 21.92
CA THR A 793 -67.20 24.67 22.00
C THR A 793 -67.20 25.86 22.95
N LYS A 794 -66.40 25.83 24.02
CA LYS A 794 -66.27 27.00 24.93
C LYS A 794 -65.54 28.16 24.25
N SER A 795 -64.61 27.88 23.35
CA SER A 795 -63.76 28.89 22.71
C SER A 795 -64.47 29.67 21.59
N GLU A 796 -65.26 28.99 20.77
CA GLU A 796 -66.05 29.61 19.68
C GLU A 796 -67.14 30.54 20.22
N TRP A 797 -67.86 30.09 21.26
CA TRP A 797 -68.91 30.90 21.90
C TRP A 797 -68.36 32.21 22.48
N ASN A 798 -67.11 32.19 22.96
CA ASN A 798 -66.43 33.36 23.50
C ASN A 798 -66.00 34.33 22.38
N ASN A 799 -65.53 33.81 21.24
CA ASN A 799 -65.12 34.60 20.08
C ASN A 799 -66.30 35.30 19.38
N GLU A 800 -67.45 34.66 19.26
CA GLU A 800 -68.65 35.29 18.69
C GLU A 800 -69.14 36.47 19.54
N GLN A 801 -69.12 36.33 20.87
CA GLN A 801 -69.47 37.42 21.79
C GLN A 801 -68.50 38.61 21.68
N VAL A 802 -67.20 38.37 21.56
CA VAL A 802 -66.20 39.43 21.37
C VAL A 802 -66.37 40.13 20.02
N ALA A 803 -66.66 39.40 18.95
CA ALA A 803 -66.94 39.97 17.63
C ALA A 803 -68.22 40.83 17.65
N LEU A 804 -69.24 40.41 18.39
CA LEU A 804 -70.47 41.16 18.57
C LEU A 804 -70.20 42.50 19.30
N ILE A 805 -69.40 42.49 20.37
CA ILE A 805 -69.01 43.71 21.10
C ILE A 805 -68.22 44.67 20.21
N ARG A 806 -67.32 44.17 19.35
CA ARG A 806 -66.63 45.03 18.37
C ARG A 806 -67.60 45.71 17.39
N LYS A 807 -68.62 44.99 16.91
CA LYS A 807 -69.68 45.58 16.05
C LYS A 807 -70.43 46.68 16.78
N VAL A 808 -70.74 46.47 18.06
CA VAL A 808 -71.39 47.48 18.90
C VAL A 808 -70.50 48.71 19.09
N GLN A 809 -69.21 48.54 19.39
CA GLN A 809 -68.24 49.64 19.52
C GLN A 809 -68.08 50.45 18.21
N GLN A 810 -68.01 49.76 17.06
CA GLN A 810 -67.96 50.40 15.75
C GLN A 810 -69.23 51.20 15.44
N PHE A 811 -70.41 50.64 15.76
CA PHE A 811 -71.69 51.33 15.59
C PHE A 811 -71.75 52.62 16.41
N ILE A 812 -71.34 52.54 17.69
CA ILE A 812 -71.28 53.69 18.61
C ILE A 812 -70.33 54.76 18.07
N THR A 813 -69.13 54.37 17.65
CA THR A 813 -68.11 55.29 17.10
C THR A 813 -68.62 56.01 15.84
N ALA A 814 -69.36 55.32 14.98
CA ALA A 814 -69.90 55.90 13.75
C ALA A 814 -71.10 56.86 13.98
N HIS A 815 -71.78 56.76 15.14
CA HIS A 815 -73.01 57.51 15.46
C HIS A 815 -72.88 58.25 16.81
N LEU A 816 -71.73 58.89 17.06
CA LEU A 816 -71.41 59.55 18.35
C LEU A 816 -72.42 60.63 18.79
N ALA A 817 -73.18 61.24 17.87
CA ALA A 817 -74.10 62.31 18.20
C ALA A 817 -75.45 61.81 18.76
N ASP A 818 -75.83 60.56 18.47
CA ASP A 818 -77.17 60.01 18.66
C ASP A 818 -77.20 58.53 19.11
N ALA A 819 -76.04 57.90 19.33
CA ALA A 819 -75.97 56.55 19.84
C ALA A 819 -76.53 56.45 21.27
N THR A 820 -77.34 55.42 21.51
CA THR A 820 -77.88 55.05 22.83
C THR A 820 -77.78 53.54 23.00
N LEU A 821 -77.92 53.03 24.23
CA LEU A 821 -77.98 51.59 24.48
C LEU A 821 -79.10 50.92 23.65
N GLN A 822 -80.22 51.61 23.46
CA GLN A 822 -81.33 51.08 22.69
C GLN A 822 -80.95 50.94 21.20
N THR A 823 -80.38 51.98 20.59
CA THR A 823 -80.01 51.94 19.16
C THR A 823 -78.87 50.97 18.89
N ALA A 824 -77.93 50.83 19.82
CA ALA A 824 -76.86 49.83 19.74
C ALA A 824 -77.38 48.39 19.88
N ALA A 825 -78.35 48.15 20.77
CA ALA A 825 -78.98 46.85 20.95
C ALA A 825 -79.82 46.44 19.73
N ASP A 826 -80.57 47.37 19.15
CA ASP A 826 -81.35 47.17 17.94
C ASP A 826 -80.43 46.84 16.74
N HIS A 827 -79.25 47.47 16.64
CA HIS A 827 -78.28 47.22 15.55
C HIS A 827 -77.75 45.78 15.54
N VAL A 828 -77.58 45.16 16.71
CA VAL A 828 -77.10 43.77 16.83
C VAL A 828 -78.21 42.77 17.14
N GLY A 829 -79.48 43.20 17.10
CA GLY A 829 -80.65 42.34 17.32
C GLY A 829 -80.74 41.74 18.73
N LEU A 830 -80.19 42.41 19.74
CA LEU A 830 -80.20 41.97 21.13
C LEU A 830 -81.15 42.80 22.00
N HIS A 831 -81.61 42.22 23.11
CA HIS A 831 -82.32 42.97 24.13
C HIS A 831 -81.35 43.92 24.88
N PRO A 832 -81.71 45.19 25.14
CA PRO A 832 -80.83 46.20 25.75
C PRO A 832 -80.15 45.76 27.05
N ALA A 833 -80.91 45.11 27.94
CA ALA A 833 -80.38 44.60 29.22
C ALA A 833 -79.32 43.50 29.03
N TYR A 834 -79.50 42.64 28.03
CA TYR A 834 -78.53 41.57 27.73
C TYR A 834 -77.27 42.14 27.09
N LEU A 835 -77.42 43.08 26.14
CA LEU A 835 -76.27 43.76 25.56
C LEU A 835 -75.45 44.52 26.61
N SER A 836 -76.09 45.23 27.55
CA SER A 836 -75.40 45.93 28.64
C SER A 836 -74.59 44.98 29.54
N ALA A 837 -75.17 43.84 29.93
CA ALA A 837 -74.46 42.83 30.72
C ALA A 837 -73.29 42.19 29.94
N LEU A 838 -73.50 41.89 28.66
CA LEU A 838 -72.49 41.31 27.78
C LEU A 838 -71.33 42.29 27.55
N PHE A 839 -71.64 43.57 27.30
CA PHE A 839 -70.66 44.63 27.10
C PHE A 839 -69.83 44.85 28.37
N LYS A 840 -70.47 44.91 29.54
CA LYS A 840 -69.77 45.02 30.83
C LYS A 840 -68.83 43.84 31.10
N ASN A 841 -69.24 42.62 30.74
CA ASN A 841 -68.42 41.43 30.94
C ASN A 841 -67.18 41.44 30.04
N LYS A 842 -67.29 41.92 28.79
CA LYS A 842 -66.22 41.82 27.78
C LYS A 842 -65.37 43.08 27.60
N ALA A 843 -65.94 44.27 27.77
CA ALA A 843 -65.25 45.56 27.58
C ALA A 843 -64.72 46.17 28.89
N SER A 844 -64.97 45.54 30.04
CA SER A 844 -64.56 45.98 31.39
C SER A 844 -65.18 47.31 31.89
N GLU A 845 -66.05 47.95 31.10
CA GLU A 845 -66.81 49.15 31.45
C GLU A 845 -68.28 49.02 31.02
N ASN A 846 -69.19 49.79 31.62
CA ASN A 846 -70.59 49.76 31.20
C ASN A 846 -70.74 50.44 29.84
N ILE A 847 -71.59 49.90 28.95
CA ILE A 847 -71.88 50.54 27.66
C ILE A 847 -72.44 51.97 27.80
N SER A 848 -73.10 52.29 28.92
CA SER A 848 -73.53 53.66 29.23
C SER A 848 -72.38 54.59 29.66
N GLU A 849 -71.24 54.05 30.05
CA GLU A 849 -70.00 54.82 30.32
C GLU A 849 -69.16 54.96 29.04
N TYR A 850 -69.28 53.99 28.12
CA TYR A 850 -68.61 54.00 26.82
C TYR A 850 -69.29 54.93 25.78
N LEU A 851 -70.61 55.06 25.84
CA LEU A 851 -71.42 56.06 25.13
C LEU A 851 -71.24 57.45 25.74
#